data_AF-A0A836KER7-F1
#
_entry.id   AF-A0A836KER7-F1
#
_cell.length_a   1.000
_cell.length_b   1.000
_cell.length_c   1.000
_cell.angle_alpha   90.00
_cell.angle_beta   90.00
_cell.angle_gamma   90.00
#
_symmetry.space_group_name_H-M   'P 1'
#
loop_
_entity.id
_entity.type
_entity.pdbx_description
1 polymer ?
#
loop_
_entity_poly.entity_id
_entity_poly.type
_entity_poly.pdbx_seq_one_letter_code
_entity_poly.pdbx_strand_id
1 'polypeptide(L)'
;MTSSPVLLDIGTGAYAHQAEVDRVKQRIGVHHNYFDCWIYGFLENKNFNVDETVEKLRRRADFERTQLAACDITDWMMENMRKGIIQVVGNDKVGRVTFYVATARDRPVASRREESRKNFDMLLAYGTRLRPESKRCQIAMLVNQEKASMISNLDMTLQADIALRIAKYYPGCVDKIYICKMGRMLAAMAKPIFSRLPAIVSERIIIISESDIRHGKLLEVFDASVLPVELGGKNNCDSQERYDNFATTIRNYFDQLKAAVQRGEGVKEWELNNLRAAGCIEDLSPMDALKRSIIEPSPSMREQFFPGALEPVGYSLLLTNGSMTVPSLSPRTPALGTIDIDDDANLLTCATDSMELDAPRWAGQVRCNASIISHSPPRSLFADYVHQFITIESFFRLSVAEMHERQWLQIVQSEVQERRALLHGESVIRGDKLLAGLPPSVLLLAKGFLWLCLIVTSSFFFLGTCFIALLGVVTLIHIFFAIFVHPFQVFLYGAAFIVAASQFVILCSRGFDVTRSTFEGRVVQAFRGLGAKALAVQLVIYVGCTIAFFVLFCVMAARHDVLTGLQYSIAYGWIVAVCLIFIYHVVFAFGFRTLSARSYAHGSRQNNAEATVYLFMEVEMEDDNTDQRCPATEVMLLTVVGVLSVAMGTAFLTGGGFFFLCATIVAQAVLLLLCTIFMIARSVSSSSDIIICGAFYASVFWMNAIFTLSQNGWSSDWGSSTLAVLFVMLFFVITGMVSVFGPWKGAVRRWFFRVSWLLLLLHLIGCVTALMVFNYRFGLFVAALALHLLLGVMRANETSNNFGIFTMTTGFTLVLLACCLLAYFSDAEVYEGSVSSALFPNYAHRPSASPASWHLRFTDRAGSRMHVSRMATPASAAAQSNTTYVMPPLCLAQFGPTLDVLGMALFAKLGLNDDAAAQKTDLHRWFPSFKRLPTPEMVDTEVMHLDAFREETPTVNTTIVTSRPGSDSILLIESMAMWIDTYALSFFSFLMPAPYVERLLPYLTFAQRLVPAQWKISIDKTTSVVNGLLSGLSGDRENVFFVGHGPVGSRAAVIGLRIQQNVNSVTFSGPPVVLSKYDLSFSPEAQARRMLSVQTMPTVLSTWYLRTASMQFIPCRFGGNQCDRMDTTIQELMDLCDQ
;
A
#
# COMPACT_ATOMS: atom_id res chain seq x y z
N MET A 1 40.06 -34.07 5.12
CA MET A 1 39.03 -33.13 5.62
C MET A 1 37.91 -33.04 4.60
N THR A 2 36.66 -33.12 5.04
CA THR A 2 35.45 -33.07 4.19
C THR A 2 35.40 -31.78 3.38
N SER A 3 35.13 -31.88 2.07
CA SER A 3 34.95 -30.79 1.11
C SER A 3 33.66 -29.99 1.35
N SER A 4 33.49 -29.47 2.57
CA SER A 4 32.38 -28.59 2.92
C SER A 4 32.59 -27.21 2.27
N PRO A 5 31.56 -26.61 1.65
CA PRO A 5 31.61 -25.23 1.16
C PRO A 5 32.08 -24.26 2.23
N VAL A 6 33.08 -23.42 1.92
CA VAL A 6 33.75 -22.52 2.89
C VAL A 6 32.76 -21.53 3.53
N LEU A 7 31.69 -21.10 2.82
CA LEU A 7 30.67 -20.22 3.39
C LEU A 7 29.84 -20.85 4.52
N LEU A 8 29.80 -22.20 4.63
CA LEU A 8 29.13 -22.86 5.75
C LEU A 8 29.84 -22.58 7.08
N ASP A 9 31.12 -22.21 7.07
CA ASP A 9 31.85 -21.78 8.27
C ASP A 9 31.21 -20.51 8.88
N ILE A 10 30.57 -19.66 8.06
CA ILE A 10 29.76 -18.53 8.55
C ILE A 10 28.34 -18.99 8.91
N GLY A 11 27.72 -19.79 8.04
CA GLY A 11 26.43 -20.44 8.28
C GLY A 11 25.57 -20.59 7.03
N THR A 12 24.42 -21.22 7.18
CA THR A 12 23.49 -21.54 6.06
C THR A 12 22.83 -20.32 5.42
N GLY A 13 22.87 -19.15 6.07
CA GLY A 13 22.46 -17.86 5.49
C GLY A 13 23.49 -17.33 4.49
N ALA A 14 24.78 -17.42 4.81
CA ALA A 14 25.85 -16.99 3.92
C ALA A 14 25.98 -17.90 2.69
N TYR A 15 25.81 -19.21 2.88
CA TYR A 15 25.83 -20.18 1.79
C TYR A 15 24.74 -19.97 0.73
N ALA A 16 23.59 -19.39 1.11
CA ALA A 16 22.52 -19.07 0.15
C ALA A 16 22.96 -18.04 -0.90
N HIS A 17 23.99 -17.24 -0.61
CA HIS A 17 24.55 -16.23 -1.50
C HIS A 17 25.85 -16.68 -2.21
N GLN A 18 26.09 -17.99 -2.30
CA GLN A 18 27.27 -18.54 -2.98
C GLN A 18 27.34 -18.08 -4.45
N ALA A 19 26.20 -17.99 -5.14
CA ALA A 19 26.16 -17.57 -6.54
C ALA A 19 26.65 -16.13 -6.75
N GLU A 20 26.31 -15.22 -5.83
CA GLU A 20 26.75 -13.83 -5.82
C GLU A 20 28.24 -13.72 -5.49
N VAL A 21 28.74 -14.52 -4.55
CA VAL A 21 30.17 -14.63 -4.23
C VAL A 21 30.96 -15.13 -5.44
N ASP A 22 30.48 -16.16 -6.14
CA ASP A 22 31.12 -16.71 -7.33
C ASP A 22 31.17 -15.69 -8.48
N ARG A 23 30.10 -14.88 -8.65
CA ARG A 23 30.09 -13.77 -9.62
C ARG A 23 31.10 -12.68 -9.28
N VAL A 24 31.27 -12.33 -8.00
CA VAL A 24 32.31 -11.38 -7.57
C VAL A 24 33.70 -11.96 -7.85
N LYS A 25 33.95 -13.21 -7.44
CA LYS A 25 35.23 -13.93 -7.67
C LYS A 25 35.64 -13.91 -9.15
N GLN A 26 34.71 -14.20 -10.05
CA GLN A 26 34.96 -14.18 -11.49
C GLN A 26 35.41 -12.81 -11.98
N ARG A 27 34.86 -11.72 -11.44
CA ARG A 27 35.17 -10.34 -11.87
C ARG A 27 36.47 -9.78 -11.28
N ILE A 28 36.92 -10.31 -10.15
CA ILE A 28 38.18 -9.92 -9.50
C ILE A 28 39.35 -10.89 -9.81
N GLY A 29 39.10 -11.98 -10.53
CA GLY A 29 40.12 -12.95 -10.94
C GLY A 29 40.53 -13.96 -9.87
N VAL A 30 39.66 -14.27 -8.91
CA VAL A 30 39.93 -15.25 -7.84
C VAL A 30 39.34 -16.62 -8.22
N HIS A 31 40.18 -17.65 -8.25
CA HIS A 31 39.81 -19.00 -8.72
C HIS A 31 39.68 -20.06 -7.61
N HIS A 32 39.77 -19.67 -6.34
CA HIS A 32 39.72 -20.59 -5.19
C HIS A 32 38.68 -20.15 -4.14
N ASN A 33 38.28 -21.06 -3.26
CA ASN A 33 37.20 -20.82 -2.29
C ASN A 33 37.66 -20.27 -0.93
N TYR A 34 38.98 -20.10 -0.73
CA TYR A 34 39.53 -19.62 0.55
C TYR A 34 39.12 -18.19 0.93
N PHE A 35 38.72 -17.38 -0.05
CA PHE A 35 38.31 -15.98 0.18
C PHE A 35 36.78 -15.82 0.29
N ASP A 36 36.00 -16.89 0.17
CA ASP A 36 34.54 -16.81 0.09
C ASP A 36 33.94 -16.09 1.31
N CYS A 37 34.38 -16.44 2.52
CA CYS A 37 33.95 -15.79 3.76
C CYS A 37 34.32 -14.30 3.82
N TRP A 38 35.51 -13.95 3.33
CA TRP A 38 35.98 -12.57 3.31
C TRP A 38 35.19 -11.74 2.29
N ILE A 39 34.98 -12.25 1.08
CA ILE A 39 34.21 -11.59 0.01
C ILE A 39 32.74 -11.41 0.43
N TYR A 40 32.16 -12.41 1.10
CA TYR A 40 30.80 -12.34 1.63
C TYR A 40 30.59 -11.11 2.53
N GLY A 41 31.57 -10.77 3.37
CA GLY A 41 31.52 -9.59 4.24
C GLY A 41 31.38 -8.26 3.49
N PHE A 42 31.93 -8.16 2.27
CA PHE A 42 31.78 -6.99 1.40
C PHE A 42 30.42 -6.98 0.70
N LEU A 43 29.92 -8.15 0.29
CA LEU A 43 28.58 -8.31 -0.32
C LEU A 43 27.47 -7.92 0.66
N GLU A 44 27.52 -8.42 1.89
CA GLU A 44 26.55 -8.12 2.95
C GLU A 44 26.46 -6.60 3.18
N ASN A 45 27.59 -5.89 3.16
CA ASN A 45 27.60 -4.45 3.34
C ASN A 45 26.93 -3.66 2.20
N LYS A 46 26.88 -4.23 1.00
CA LYS A 46 26.30 -3.61 -0.20
C LYS A 46 24.95 -4.18 -0.57
N ASN A 47 24.24 -4.76 0.39
CA ASN A 47 22.94 -5.42 0.17
C ASN A 47 23.00 -6.42 -0.99
N PHE A 48 24.11 -7.16 -1.10
CA PHE A 48 24.38 -8.17 -2.13
C PHE A 48 24.46 -7.63 -3.57
N ASN A 49 24.72 -6.33 -3.77
CA ASN A 49 25.02 -5.76 -5.09
C ASN A 49 26.47 -6.10 -5.53
N VAL A 50 26.59 -6.88 -6.61
CA VAL A 50 27.87 -7.35 -7.15
C VAL A 50 28.75 -6.22 -7.68
N ASP A 51 28.19 -5.25 -8.41
CA ASP A 51 28.95 -4.15 -9.03
C ASP A 51 29.59 -3.24 -7.97
N GLU A 52 28.79 -2.84 -6.98
CA GLU A 52 29.28 -2.01 -5.87
C GLU A 52 30.29 -2.73 -4.99
N THR A 53 30.15 -4.05 -4.84
CA THR A 53 31.07 -4.88 -4.06
C THR A 53 32.44 -4.96 -4.73
N VAL A 54 32.47 -5.19 -6.05
CA VAL A 54 33.73 -5.20 -6.83
C VAL A 54 34.44 -3.85 -6.71
N GLU A 55 33.70 -2.75 -6.83
CA GLU A 55 34.27 -1.41 -6.68
C GLU A 55 34.81 -1.16 -5.26
N LYS A 56 34.14 -1.69 -4.24
CA LYS A 56 34.61 -1.59 -2.86
C LYS A 56 35.86 -2.45 -2.60
N LEU A 57 35.95 -3.63 -3.19
CA LEU A 57 37.14 -4.48 -3.14
C LEU A 57 38.34 -3.82 -3.86
N ARG A 58 38.10 -3.11 -4.97
CA ARG A 58 39.15 -2.28 -5.62
C ARG A 58 39.66 -1.17 -4.71
N ARG A 59 38.75 -0.43 -4.06
CA ARG A 59 39.12 0.59 -3.06
C ARG A 59 39.87 -0.01 -1.87
N ARG A 60 39.57 -1.26 -1.49
CA ARG A 60 40.33 -1.99 -0.47
C ARG A 60 41.75 -2.29 -0.96
N ALA A 61 41.93 -2.76 -2.18
CA ALA A 61 43.25 -2.99 -2.76
C ALA A 61 44.08 -1.69 -2.87
N ASP A 62 43.45 -0.56 -3.23
CA ASP A 62 44.13 0.74 -3.25
C ASP A 62 44.53 1.21 -1.86
N PHE A 63 43.70 0.97 -0.85
CA PHE A 63 44.02 1.25 0.56
C PHE A 63 45.24 0.44 1.04
N GLU A 64 45.34 -0.83 0.66
CA GLU A 64 46.49 -1.68 1.00
C GLU A 64 47.79 -1.11 0.43
N ARG A 65 47.78 -0.70 -0.84
CA ARG A 65 48.95 -0.12 -1.53
C ARG A 65 49.34 1.27 -1.03
N THR A 66 48.35 2.13 -0.77
CA THR A 66 48.60 3.55 -0.49
C THR A 66 48.74 3.88 1.00
N GLN A 67 48.07 3.15 1.89
CA GLN A 67 48.03 3.46 3.32
C GLN A 67 48.71 2.39 4.18
N LEU A 68 48.47 1.10 3.94
CA LEU A 68 49.12 0.05 4.74
C LEU A 68 50.60 -0.08 4.38
N ALA A 69 50.95 -0.15 3.10
CA ALA A 69 52.34 -0.31 2.66
C ALA A 69 53.22 0.94 2.91
N ALA A 70 52.62 2.12 3.07
CA ALA A 70 53.31 3.37 3.34
C ALA A 70 53.45 3.69 4.85
N CYS A 71 53.00 2.78 5.72
CA CYS A 71 53.06 2.99 7.17
C CYS A 71 54.43 2.60 7.74
N ASP A 72 55.08 3.52 8.45
CA ASP A 72 56.30 3.25 9.23
C ASP A 72 55.94 3.13 10.72
N ILE A 73 56.44 2.09 11.37
CA ILE A 73 56.18 1.81 12.78
C ILE A 73 57.07 2.74 13.62
N THR A 74 56.46 3.67 14.35
CA THR A 74 57.17 4.60 15.25
C THR A 74 57.45 3.97 16.62
N ASP A 75 58.45 4.48 17.34
CA ASP A 75 58.73 4.05 18.72
C ASP A 75 57.51 4.25 19.64
N TRP A 76 56.76 5.33 19.40
CA TRP A 76 55.52 5.62 20.13
C TRP A 76 54.41 4.59 19.83
N MET A 77 54.26 4.17 18.57
CA MET A 77 53.30 3.13 18.18
C MET A 77 53.61 1.80 18.89
N MET A 78 54.89 1.44 19.00
CA MET A 78 55.36 0.27 19.75
C MET A 78 55.08 0.40 21.24
N GLU A 79 55.43 1.54 21.85
CA GLU A 79 55.15 1.82 23.26
C GLU A 79 53.64 1.74 23.55
N ASN A 80 52.80 2.19 22.62
CA ASN A 80 51.36 2.15 22.76
C ASN A 80 50.79 0.73 22.66
N MET A 81 51.34 -0.13 21.80
CA MET A 81 50.96 -1.55 21.73
C MET A 81 51.37 -2.32 23.00
N ARG A 82 52.55 -2.01 23.56
CA ARG A 82 53.07 -2.62 24.81
C ARG A 82 52.26 -2.31 26.06
N LYS A 83 51.33 -1.35 26.01
CA LYS A 83 50.38 -1.07 27.10
C LYS A 83 49.28 -2.12 27.25
N GLY A 84 49.18 -3.07 26.30
CA GLY A 84 48.18 -4.14 26.33
C GLY A 84 46.74 -3.63 26.18
N ILE A 85 46.52 -2.54 25.43
CA ILE A 85 45.19 -1.96 25.21
C ILE A 85 44.30 -2.93 24.43
N ILE A 86 44.85 -3.59 23.40
CA ILE A 86 44.18 -4.62 22.59
C ILE A 86 45.03 -5.88 22.65
N GLN A 87 44.41 -7.03 22.91
CA GLN A 87 45.06 -8.32 23.04
C GLN A 87 44.23 -9.39 22.32
N VAL A 88 44.85 -10.49 21.90
CA VAL A 88 44.14 -11.67 21.40
C VAL A 88 44.03 -12.68 22.54
N VAL A 89 42.81 -13.10 22.88
CA VAL A 89 42.56 -13.98 24.05
C VAL A 89 42.11 -15.39 23.69
N GLY A 90 41.93 -15.68 22.40
CA GLY A 90 41.51 -16.98 21.88
C GLY A 90 40.36 -16.87 20.88
N ASN A 91 39.71 -18.00 20.61
CA ASN A 91 38.56 -18.08 19.70
C ASN A 91 37.26 -18.20 20.50
N ASP A 92 36.18 -17.62 19.99
CA ASP A 92 34.86 -17.90 20.54
C ASP A 92 34.32 -19.26 20.08
N LYS A 93 33.18 -19.68 20.62
CA LYS A 93 32.58 -20.99 20.29
C LYS A 93 32.18 -21.15 18.81
N VAL A 94 32.14 -20.04 18.05
CA VAL A 94 31.82 -20.04 16.62
C VAL A 94 33.11 -20.02 15.78
N GLY A 95 34.30 -19.91 16.39
CA GLY A 95 35.59 -19.92 15.71
C GLY A 95 36.05 -18.53 15.22
N ARG A 96 35.52 -17.43 15.76
CA ARG A 96 35.99 -16.05 15.52
C ARG A 96 37.13 -15.70 16.49
N VAL A 97 38.15 -14.99 16.02
CA VAL A 97 39.23 -14.51 16.91
C VAL A 97 38.69 -13.43 17.84
N THR A 98 39.01 -13.53 19.12
CA THR A 98 38.53 -12.61 20.14
C THR A 98 39.60 -11.60 20.51
N PHE A 99 39.33 -10.33 20.23
CA PHE A 99 40.12 -9.21 20.68
C PHE A 99 39.60 -8.71 22.02
N TYR A 100 40.41 -8.77 23.07
CA TYR A 100 40.12 -8.15 24.34
C TYR A 100 40.66 -6.72 24.37
N VAL A 101 39.78 -5.75 24.66
CA VAL A 101 40.11 -4.32 24.67
C VAL A 101 39.92 -3.77 26.08
N ALA A 102 41.00 -3.34 26.73
CA ALA A 102 40.98 -2.78 28.08
C ALA A 102 41.01 -1.24 28.04
N THR A 103 39.82 -0.61 28.03
CA THR A 103 39.69 0.84 27.83
C THR A 103 40.33 1.69 28.94
N ALA A 104 40.44 1.16 30.16
CA ALA A 104 41.12 1.87 31.25
C ALA A 104 42.60 2.20 30.97
N ARG A 105 43.25 1.44 30.08
CA ARG A 105 44.67 1.60 29.69
C ARG A 105 44.84 2.54 28.50
N ASP A 106 43.76 2.81 27.77
CA ASP A 106 43.77 3.68 26.62
C ASP A 106 43.65 5.15 27.06
N ARG A 107 44.67 5.96 26.77
CA ARG A 107 44.67 7.41 27.01
C ARG A 107 44.92 8.11 25.68
N PRO A 108 43.89 8.21 24.81
CA PRO A 108 44.05 8.78 23.49
C PRO A 108 44.43 10.26 23.58
N VAL A 109 45.43 10.67 22.79
CA VAL A 109 45.87 12.07 22.69
C VAL A 109 45.49 12.59 21.31
N ALA A 110 44.81 13.73 21.23
CA ALA A 110 44.28 14.27 19.98
C ALA A 110 45.34 14.47 18.89
N SER A 111 46.58 14.85 19.27
CA SER A 111 47.71 15.04 18.35
C SER A 111 48.27 13.75 17.74
N ARG A 112 47.93 12.57 18.30
CA ARG A 112 48.43 11.25 17.87
C ARG A 112 47.33 10.32 17.34
N ARG A 113 46.12 10.85 17.06
CA ARG A 113 44.98 10.08 16.52
C ARG A 113 45.32 9.28 15.26
N GLU A 114 46.12 9.87 14.38
CA GLU A 114 46.60 9.24 13.14
C GLU A 114 47.45 7.99 13.41
N GLU A 115 48.35 8.05 14.40
CA GLU A 115 49.18 6.90 14.80
C GLU A 115 48.35 5.82 15.52
N SER A 116 47.41 6.21 16.38
CA SER A 116 46.46 5.26 17.00
C SER A 116 45.61 4.53 15.97
N ARG A 117 45.18 5.23 14.92
CA ARG A 117 44.41 4.66 13.82
C ARG A 117 45.22 3.66 12.99
N LYS A 118 46.50 3.96 12.73
CA LYS A 118 47.43 3.05 12.06
C LYS A 118 47.68 1.78 12.89
N ASN A 119 47.90 1.92 14.21
CA ASN A 119 48.00 0.77 15.13
C ASN A 119 46.75 -0.12 15.07
N PHE A 120 45.56 0.49 15.01
CA PHE A 120 44.31 -0.26 14.90
C PHE A 120 44.19 -1.04 13.58
N ASP A 121 44.61 -0.46 12.44
CA ASP A 121 44.64 -1.18 11.18
C ASP A 121 45.61 -2.36 11.19
N MET A 122 46.80 -2.20 11.78
CA MET A 122 47.78 -3.28 11.91
C MET A 122 47.19 -4.46 12.70
N LEU A 123 46.52 -4.16 13.81
CA LEU A 123 45.86 -5.17 14.65
C LEU A 123 44.70 -5.84 13.90
N LEU A 124 43.86 -5.10 13.19
CA LEU A 124 42.77 -5.68 12.39
C LEU A 124 43.29 -6.55 11.25
N ALA A 125 44.34 -6.13 10.55
CA ALA A 125 44.97 -6.93 9.50
C ALA A 125 45.48 -8.27 10.06
N TYR A 126 46.11 -8.25 11.24
CA TYR A 126 46.56 -9.47 11.91
C TYR A 126 45.40 -10.36 12.40
N GLY A 127 44.35 -9.79 12.99
CA GLY A 127 43.22 -10.56 13.53
C GLY A 127 42.32 -11.19 12.47
N THR A 128 42.24 -10.55 11.31
CA THR A 128 41.40 -10.99 10.18
C THR A 128 42.17 -11.85 9.17
N ARG A 129 43.43 -12.23 9.49
CA ARG A 129 44.27 -13.08 8.65
C ARG A 129 43.65 -14.44 8.37
N LEU A 130 43.97 -15.03 7.23
CA LEU A 130 43.65 -16.42 6.90
C LEU A 130 44.40 -17.35 7.84
N ARG A 131 43.72 -18.39 8.32
CA ARG A 131 44.30 -19.39 9.21
C ARG A 131 43.93 -20.81 8.76
N PRO A 132 44.77 -21.82 9.03
CA PRO A 132 44.49 -23.21 8.67
C PRO A 132 43.18 -23.74 9.27
N GLU A 133 42.92 -23.39 10.53
CA GLU A 133 41.81 -23.91 11.33
C GLU A 133 40.48 -23.18 11.09
N SER A 134 40.50 -21.96 10.55
CA SER A 134 39.29 -21.16 10.31
C SER A 134 39.48 -20.21 9.13
N LYS A 135 38.64 -20.39 8.11
CA LYS A 135 38.65 -19.56 6.88
C LYS A 135 37.71 -18.35 6.99
N ARG A 136 37.16 -18.07 8.17
CA ARG A 136 36.12 -17.05 8.38
C ARG A 136 36.62 -15.61 8.20
N CYS A 137 37.90 -15.33 8.44
CA CYS A 137 38.48 -13.97 8.43
C CYS A 137 37.71 -12.95 9.33
N GLN A 138 37.00 -13.45 10.34
CA GLN A 138 36.13 -12.67 11.23
C GLN A 138 36.70 -12.60 12.64
N ILE A 139 36.52 -11.45 13.29
CA ILE A 139 36.86 -11.22 14.68
C ILE A 139 35.63 -10.80 15.51
N ALA A 140 35.70 -11.09 16.80
CA ALA A 140 34.83 -10.54 17.83
C ALA A 140 35.65 -9.62 18.75
N MET A 141 35.12 -8.47 19.12
CA MET A 141 35.76 -7.55 20.05
C MET A 141 35.05 -7.60 21.40
N LEU A 142 35.80 -7.74 22.48
CA LEU A 142 35.34 -7.74 23.86
C LEU A 142 35.93 -6.52 24.58
N VAL A 143 35.14 -5.46 24.67
CA VAL A 143 35.57 -4.15 25.19
C VAL A 143 35.20 -4.03 26.67
N ASN A 144 36.20 -4.05 27.55
CA ASN A 144 36.02 -3.83 28.98
C ASN A 144 36.12 -2.32 29.30
N GLN A 145 35.00 -1.75 29.76
CA GLN A 145 34.88 -0.35 30.17
C GLN A 145 35.04 -0.15 31.68
N GLU A 146 35.40 -1.19 32.42
CA GLU A 146 35.65 -1.11 33.85
C GLU A 146 36.79 -0.14 34.17
N LYS A 147 36.56 0.79 35.12
CA LYS A 147 37.52 1.84 35.54
C LYS A 147 37.91 2.85 34.45
N ALA A 148 37.25 2.87 33.29
CA ALA A 148 37.47 3.88 32.26
C ALA A 148 36.84 5.23 32.67
N SER A 149 37.60 6.33 32.57
CA SER A 149 37.10 7.68 32.82
C SER A 149 36.53 8.31 31.56
N MET A 150 35.37 8.98 31.70
CA MET A 150 34.65 9.69 30.64
C MET A 150 35.46 10.82 29.99
N ILE A 151 36.45 11.37 30.70
CA ILE A 151 37.17 12.58 30.28
C ILE A 151 38.55 12.26 29.69
N SER A 152 39.21 11.20 30.16
CA SER A 152 40.60 10.89 29.78
C SER A 152 40.77 9.66 28.90
N ASN A 153 39.78 8.76 28.85
CA ASN A 153 39.90 7.47 28.14
C ASN A 153 38.99 7.37 26.90
N LEU A 154 38.02 8.29 26.73
CA LEU A 154 37.05 8.26 25.63
C LEU A 154 37.23 9.44 24.67
N ASP A 155 37.94 9.22 23.56
CA ASP A 155 37.97 10.15 22.43
C ASP A 155 36.88 9.78 21.41
N MET A 156 35.75 10.47 21.49
CA MET A 156 34.58 10.19 20.63
C MET A 156 34.84 10.41 19.15
N THR A 157 35.76 11.31 18.78
CA THR A 157 36.14 11.54 17.38
C THR A 157 36.94 10.36 16.83
N LEU A 158 37.86 9.83 17.63
CA LEU A 158 38.65 8.64 17.26
C LEU A 158 37.74 7.39 17.12
N GLN A 159 36.77 7.20 18.03
CA GLN A 159 35.84 6.08 17.96
C GLN A 159 34.92 6.13 16.73
N ALA A 160 34.45 7.32 16.35
CA ALA A 160 33.68 7.51 15.12
C ALA A 160 34.53 7.24 13.87
N ASP A 161 35.80 7.71 13.84
CA ASP A 161 36.72 7.44 12.72
C ASP A 161 37.03 5.95 12.60
N ILE A 162 37.25 5.25 13.72
CA ILE A 162 37.44 3.79 13.75
C ILE A 162 36.22 3.05 13.19
N ALA A 163 35.00 3.41 13.60
CA ALA A 163 33.78 2.78 13.10
C ALA A 163 33.56 3.02 11.59
N LEU A 164 33.83 4.24 11.10
CA LEU A 164 33.82 4.54 9.67
C LEU A 164 34.89 3.75 8.91
N ARG A 165 36.07 3.60 9.50
CA ARG A 165 37.20 2.84 8.92
C ARG A 165 36.88 1.35 8.81
N ILE A 166 36.25 0.76 9.82
CA ILE A 166 35.72 -0.63 9.76
C ILE A 166 34.70 -0.75 8.63
N ALA A 167 33.69 0.13 8.59
CA ALA A 167 32.65 0.08 7.57
C ALA A 167 33.22 0.25 6.14
N LYS A 168 34.28 1.05 5.98
CA LYS A 168 34.88 1.36 4.68
C LYS A 168 35.83 0.27 4.17
N TYR A 169 36.75 -0.23 5.01
CA TYR A 169 37.84 -1.12 4.57
C TYR A 169 37.81 -2.52 5.18
N TYR A 170 37.06 -2.76 6.25
CA TYR A 170 36.93 -4.07 6.90
C TYR A 170 35.45 -4.49 7.10
N PRO A 171 34.56 -4.27 6.11
CA PRO A 171 33.15 -4.65 6.25
C PRO A 171 33.04 -6.16 6.42
N GLY A 172 32.19 -6.62 7.34
CA GLY A 172 32.03 -8.06 7.57
C GLY A 172 33.11 -8.70 8.44
N CYS A 173 34.34 -8.14 8.49
CA CYS A 173 35.46 -8.70 9.23
C CYS A 173 35.34 -8.53 10.75
N VAL A 174 34.74 -7.43 11.23
CA VAL A 174 34.37 -7.26 12.64
C VAL A 174 32.91 -7.70 12.80
N ASP A 175 32.70 -8.91 13.31
CA ASP A 175 31.36 -9.53 13.31
C ASP A 175 30.52 -9.17 14.54
N LYS A 176 31.15 -9.07 15.73
CA LYS A 176 30.48 -8.65 16.97
C LYS A 176 31.39 -7.77 17.83
N ILE A 177 30.81 -6.76 18.46
CA ILE A 177 31.48 -5.89 19.43
C ILE A 177 30.70 -5.95 20.74
N TYR A 178 31.23 -6.65 21.74
CA TYR A 178 30.65 -6.77 23.07
C TYR A 178 31.21 -5.70 24.01
N ILE A 179 30.40 -4.73 24.39
CA ILE A 179 30.80 -3.68 25.34
C ILE A 179 30.37 -4.12 26.74
N CYS A 180 31.34 -4.43 27.59
CA CYS A 180 31.17 -4.99 28.93
C CYS A 180 31.42 -3.96 30.02
N LYS A 181 30.73 -4.11 31.16
CA LYS A 181 30.91 -3.27 32.38
C LYS A 181 30.78 -1.75 32.12
N MET A 182 29.98 -1.37 31.12
CA MET A 182 29.68 0.03 30.83
C MET A 182 28.71 0.60 31.89
N GLY A 183 29.10 1.70 32.54
CA GLY A 183 28.26 2.37 33.54
C GLY A 183 26.92 2.84 32.96
N ARG A 184 25.85 2.84 33.78
CA ARG A 184 24.47 3.16 33.33
C ARG A 184 24.36 4.52 32.63
N MET A 185 25.11 5.52 33.10
CA MET A 185 25.15 6.86 32.50
C MET A 185 25.83 6.86 31.12
N LEU A 186 26.96 6.17 30.98
CA LEU A 186 27.67 6.02 29.70
C LEU A 186 26.84 5.18 28.71
N ALA A 187 26.15 4.14 29.17
CA ALA A 187 25.22 3.37 28.33
C ALA A 187 24.04 4.21 27.80
N ALA A 188 23.57 5.19 28.58
CA ALA A 188 22.52 6.11 28.15
C ALA A 188 23.03 7.14 27.12
N MET A 189 24.26 7.63 27.26
CA MET A 189 24.87 8.58 26.32
C MET A 189 25.43 7.92 25.05
N ALA A 190 25.90 6.68 25.12
CA ALA A 190 26.52 5.99 23.99
C ALA A 190 25.47 5.46 22.98
N LYS A 191 24.26 5.11 23.44
CA LYS A 191 23.18 4.59 22.57
C LYS A 191 22.79 5.54 21.41
N PRO A 192 22.54 6.85 21.65
CA PRO A 192 22.30 7.82 20.58
C PRO A 192 23.47 7.95 19.59
N ILE A 193 24.69 7.69 20.04
CA ILE A 193 25.90 7.83 19.23
C ILE A 193 26.10 6.58 18.38
N PHE A 194 25.90 5.38 18.94
CA PHE A 194 25.94 4.12 18.19
C PHE A 194 24.88 4.09 17.09
N SER A 195 23.70 4.71 17.28
CA SER A 195 22.71 4.83 16.22
C SER A 195 23.12 5.74 15.05
N ARG A 196 24.15 6.58 15.21
CA ARG A 196 24.71 7.42 14.14
C ARG A 196 25.85 6.73 13.38
N LEU A 197 26.31 5.58 13.83
CA LEU A 197 27.33 4.79 13.14
C LEU A 197 26.72 4.04 11.95
N PRO A 198 27.52 3.69 10.91
CA PRO A 198 27.05 2.87 9.80
C PRO A 198 26.39 1.58 10.29
N ALA A 199 25.27 1.17 9.66
CA ALA A 199 24.48 0.00 10.06
C ALA A 199 25.32 -1.28 10.22
N ILE A 200 26.28 -1.49 9.32
CA ILE A 200 27.21 -2.64 9.35
C ILE A 200 28.06 -2.72 10.63
N VAL A 201 28.19 -1.62 11.38
CA VAL A 201 28.90 -1.57 12.67
C VAL A 201 27.92 -1.43 13.82
N SER A 202 26.91 -0.56 13.73
CA SER A 202 25.98 -0.29 14.82
C SER A 202 25.13 -1.51 15.21
N GLU A 203 24.70 -2.31 14.24
CA GLU A 203 23.92 -3.55 14.49
C GLU A 203 24.78 -4.67 15.10
N ARG A 204 26.10 -4.54 15.05
CA ARG A 204 27.06 -5.52 15.58
C ARG A 204 27.49 -5.21 17.02
N ILE A 205 27.10 -4.05 17.57
CA ILE A 205 27.41 -3.65 18.94
C ILE A 205 26.38 -4.22 19.92
N ILE A 206 26.85 -4.99 20.89
CA ILE A 206 26.04 -5.60 21.95
C ILE A 206 26.55 -5.08 23.30
N ILE A 207 25.68 -4.39 24.04
CA ILE A 207 25.99 -3.90 25.39
C ILE A 207 25.64 -4.99 26.40
N ILE A 208 26.62 -5.43 27.19
CA ILE A 208 26.47 -6.44 28.23
C ILE A 208 26.63 -5.77 29.59
N SER A 209 25.57 -5.80 30.39
CA SER A 209 25.55 -5.23 31.73
C SER A 209 26.31 -6.12 32.73
N GLU A 210 26.75 -5.55 33.84
CA GLU A 210 27.39 -6.30 34.93
C GLU A 210 26.48 -7.40 35.52
N SER A 211 25.16 -7.19 35.49
CA SER A 211 24.19 -8.25 35.82
C SER A 211 24.23 -9.37 34.79
N ASP A 212 24.26 -9.08 33.49
CA ASP A 212 24.31 -10.11 32.44
C ASP A 212 25.57 -10.97 32.53
N ILE A 213 26.70 -10.37 32.92
CA ILE A 213 27.96 -11.08 33.17
C ILE A 213 27.80 -12.07 34.33
N ARG A 214 27.20 -11.63 35.45
CA ARG A 214 26.92 -12.50 36.61
C ARG A 214 25.97 -13.66 36.30
N HIS A 215 25.04 -13.48 35.37
CA HIS A 215 24.13 -14.53 34.91
C HIS A 215 24.76 -15.46 33.85
N GLY A 216 26.04 -15.28 33.51
CA GLY A 216 26.76 -16.18 32.60
C GLY A 216 26.49 -15.94 31.11
N LYS A 217 25.91 -14.80 30.71
CA LYS A 217 25.57 -14.51 29.30
C LYS A 217 26.78 -14.52 28.35
N LEU A 218 27.97 -14.16 28.85
CA LEU A 218 29.22 -14.25 28.09
C LEU A 218 29.70 -15.71 27.93
N LEU A 219 29.41 -16.58 28.91
CA LEU A 219 29.78 -18.01 28.87
C LEU A 219 28.92 -18.82 27.90
N GLU A 220 27.79 -18.26 27.43
CA GLU A 220 27.03 -18.84 26.32
C GLU A 220 27.82 -18.73 25.01
N VAL A 221 28.56 -17.63 24.81
CA VAL A 221 29.26 -17.27 23.57
C VAL A 221 30.74 -17.66 23.59
N PHE A 222 31.40 -17.54 24.74
CA PHE A 222 32.81 -17.82 24.94
C PHE A 222 33.00 -18.99 25.90
N ASP A 223 34.06 -19.78 25.70
CA ASP A 223 34.45 -20.79 26.67
C ASP A 223 35.10 -20.14 27.91
N ALA A 224 34.90 -20.77 29.06
CA ALA A 224 35.42 -20.26 30.33
C ALA A 224 36.96 -20.16 30.33
N SER A 225 37.67 -20.97 29.53
CA SER A 225 39.12 -20.93 29.36
C SER A 225 39.63 -19.75 28.52
N VAL A 226 38.78 -19.17 27.67
CA VAL A 226 39.10 -18.04 26.78
C VAL A 226 38.76 -16.70 27.44
N LEU A 227 37.66 -16.66 28.18
CA LEU A 227 37.17 -15.42 28.79
C LEU A 227 38.09 -14.94 29.94
N PRO A 228 38.48 -13.65 29.99
CA PRO A 228 39.29 -13.10 31.08
C PRO A 228 38.64 -13.26 32.46
N VAL A 229 39.45 -13.42 33.51
CA VAL A 229 38.98 -13.49 34.91
C VAL A 229 38.10 -12.29 35.27
N GLU A 230 38.46 -11.10 34.79
CA GLU A 230 37.71 -9.85 35.02
C GLU A 230 36.27 -9.90 34.47
N LEU A 231 36.00 -10.72 33.46
CA LEU A 231 34.68 -10.88 32.83
C LEU A 231 34.00 -12.20 33.20
N GLY A 232 34.48 -12.90 34.23
CA GLY A 232 33.86 -14.11 34.77
C GLY A 232 34.38 -15.44 34.21
N GLY A 233 35.52 -15.43 33.50
CA GLY A 233 36.19 -16.64 33.03
C GLY A 233 37.39 -17.07 33.89
N LYS A 234 38.26 -17.91 33.31
CA LYS A 234 39.46 -18.48 33.95
C LYS A 234 40.77 -17.98 33.33
N ASN A 235 40.70 -17.18 32.26
CA ASN A 235 41.88 -16.74 31.53
C ASN A 235 42.59 -15.57 32.24
N ASN A 236 43.75 -15.80 32.86
CA ASN A 236 44.55 -14.74 33.48
C ASN A 236 45.58 -14.15 32.50
N CYS A 237 45.09 -13.38 31.52
CA CYS A 237 45.90 -12.83 30.42
C CYS A 237 46.57 -11.47 30.74
N ASP A 238 46.53 -11.01 31.99
CA ASP A 238 46.97 -9.67 32.38
C ASP A 238 48.45 -9.60 32.83
N SER A 239 49.40 -9.73 31.89
CA SER A 239 50.85 -9.62 32.20
C SER A 239 51.63 -8.80 31.17
N GLN A 240 52.60 -8.01 31.65
CA GLN A 240 53.40 -7.11 30.82
C GLN A 240 54.24 -7.85 29.77
N GLU A 241 54.83 -8.98 30.14
CA GLU A 241 55.62 -9.84 29.24
C GLU A 241 54.82 -10.27 27.99
N ARG A 242 53.52 -10.57 28.16
CA ARG A 242 52.65 -10.94 27.04
C ARG A 242 52.35 -9.76 26.12
N TYR A 243 52.34 -8.54 26.64
CA TYR A 243 52.11 -7.33 25.83
C TYR A 243 53.32 -7.01 24.98
N ASP A 244 54.51 -7.21 25.54
CA ASP A 244 55.76 -7.01 24.84
C ASP A 244 55.94 -8.05 23.73
N ASN A 245 55.60 -9.32 24.00
CA ASN A 245 55.60 -10.38 23.01
C ASN A 245 54.58 -10.12 21.90
N PHE A 246 53.32 -9.82 22.27
CA PHE A 246 52.27 -9.53 21.28
C PHE A 246 52.62 -8.33 20.39
N ALA A 247 53.14 -7.23 20.96
CA ALA A 247 53.58 -6.08 20.18
C ALA A 247 54.70 -6.43 19.18
N THR A 248 55.63 -7.32 19.57
CA THR A 248 56.71 -7.79 18.71
C THR A 248 56.18 -8.67 17.58
N THR A 249 55.22 -9.55 17.85
CA THR A 249 54.55 -10.38 16.84
C THR A 249 53.81 -9.54 15.81
N ILE A 250 53.05 -8.52 16.25
CA ILE A 250 52.33 -7.61 15.35
C ILE A 250 53.29 -6.83 14.46
N ARG A 251 54.41 -6.35 15.01
CA ARG A 251 55.47 -5.69 14.25
C ARG A 251 56.04 -6.61 13.17
N ASN A 252 56.45 -7.83 13.55
CA ASN A 252 57.05 -8.78 12.62
C ASN A 252 56.08 -9.17 11.50
N TYR A 253 54.81 -9.39 11.83
CA TYR A 253 53.76 -9.66 10.84
C TYR A 253 53.60 -8.50 9.86
N PHE A 254 53.54 -7.27 10.37
CA PHE A 254 53.29 -6.09 9.55
C PHE A 254 54.48 -5.75 8.65
N ASP A 255 55.72 -5.92 9.14
CA ASP A 255 56.93 -5.71 8.33
C ASP A 255 56.97 -6.67 7.13
N GLN A 256 56.55 -7.94 7.32
CA GLN A 256 56.43 -8.91 6.23
C GLN A 256 55.28 -8.59 5.27
N LEU A 257 54.11 -8.20 5.80
CA LEU A 257 52.95 -7.76 5.01
C LEU A 257 53.32 -6.56 4.13
N LYS A 258 54.00 -5.57 4.69
CA LYS A 258 54.48 -4.38 3.96
C LYS A 258 55.41 -4.77 2.82
N ALA A 259 56.37 -5.66 3.08
CA ALA A 259 57.28 -6.16 2.04
C ALA A 259 56.52 -6.90 0.92
N ALA A 260 55.46 -7.65 1.24
CA ALA A 260 54.64 -8.33 0.25
C ALA A 260 53.81 -7.37 -0.62
N VAL A 261 53.15 -6.39 -0.01
CA VAL A 261 52.37 -5.39 -0.76
C VAL A 261 53.28 -4.54 -1.67
N GLN A 262 54.51 -4.24 -1.23
CA GLN A 262 55.51 -3.54 -2.06
C GLN A 262 55.98 -4.39 -3.27
N ARG A 263 55.93 -5.73 -3.19
CA ARG A 263 56.18 -6.63 -4.34
C ARG A 263 54.99 -6.74 -5.29
N GLY A 264 53.86 -6.10 -4.98
CA GLY A 264 52.65 -6.11 -5.80
C GLY A 264 51.67 -7.24 -5.47
N GLU A 265 51.90 -8.00 -4.39
CA GLU A 265 50.96 -9.01 -3.91
C GLU A 265 49.84 -8.36 -3.08
N GLY A 266 48.60 -8.84 -3.18
CA GLY A 266 47.54 -8.45 -2.24
C GLY A 266 47.72 -9.12 -0.89
N VAL A 267 47.18 -8.52 0.19
CA VAL A 267 47.41 -9.01 1.56
C VAL A 267 46.89 -10.44 1.75
N LYS A 268 45.70 -10.74 1.20
CA LYS A 268 45.07 -12.07 1.34
C LYS A 268 45.75 -13.12 0.46
N GLU A 269 46.25 -12.75 -0.71
CA GLU A 269 47.05 -13.62 -1.56
C GLU A 269 48.38 -14.01 -0.90
N TRP A 270 49.07 -13.05 -0.28
CA TRP A 270 50.29 -13.30 0.48
C TRP A 270 50.07 -14.23 1.68
N GLU A 271 49.03 -13.99 2.48
CA GLU A 271 48.65 -14.88 3.58
C GLU A 271 48.40 -16.32 3.10
N LEU A 272 47.68 -16.49 1.99
CA LEU A 272 47.41 -17.81 1.40
C LEU A 272 48.69 -18.49 0.89
N ASN A 273 49.61 -17.74 0.28
CA ASN A 273 50.88 -18.27 -0.19
C ASN A 273 51.78 -18.74 0.97
N ASN A 274 51.78 -18.02 2.10
CA ASN A 274 52.49 -18.45 3.30
C ASN A 274 51.91 -19.76 3.86
N LEU A 275 50.58 -19.90 3.89
CA LEU A 275 49.92 -21.13 4.35
C LEU A 275 50.21 -22.33 3.42
N ARG A 276 50.35 -22.08 2.10
CA ARG A 276 50.80 -23.09 1.13
C ARG A 276 52.26 -23.49 1.37
N ALA A 277 53.15 -22.52 1.53
CA ALA A 277 54.57 -22.76 1.79
C ALA A 277 54.81 -23.52 3.10
N ALA A 278 53.93 -23.35 4.09
CA ALA A 278 53.92 -24.06 5.36
C ALA A 278 53.45 -25.53 5.27
N GLY A 279 52.91 -25.97 4.12
CA GLY A 279 52.33 -27.31 3.99
C GLY A 279 51.00 -27.51 4.74
N CYS A 280 50.41 -26.43 5.27
CA CYS A 280 49.16 -26.46 6.02
C CYS A 280 47.91 -26.59 5.13
N ILE A 281 48.09 -26.56 3.80
CA ILE A 281 47.04 -26.66 2.80
C ILE A 281 47.52 -27.64 1.72
N GLU A 282 46.84 -28.79 1.56
CA GLU A 282 47.11 -29.71 0.45
C GLU A 282 46.72 -29.05 -0.88
N ASP A 283 47.69 -28.95 -1.79
CA ASP A 283 47.45 -28.52 -3.16
C ASP A 283 46.61 -29.58 -3.90
N LEU A 284 45.54 -29.09 -4.54
CA LEU A 284 44.76 -29.71 -5.62
C LEU A 284 43.61 -30.64 -5.20
N SER A 285 42.43 -30.37 -5.77
CA SER A 285 41.35 -31.35 -5.75
C SER A 285 41.86 -32.64 -6.43
N PRO A 286 41.56 -33.84 -5.90
CA PRO A 286 41.92 -35.11 -6.54
C PRO A 286 41.48 -35.17 -8.02
N MET A 287 40.43 -34.42 -8.36
CA MET A 287 39.87 -34.30 -9.71
C MET A 287 40.72 -33.49 -10.69
N ASP A 288 41.46 -32.47 -10.23
CA ASP A 288 42.35 -31.69 -11.10
C ASP A 288 43.69 -32.40 -11.36
N ALA A 289 44.18 -33.15 -10.36
CA ALA A 289 45.31 -34.06 -10.53
C ALA A 289 44.96 -35.20 -11.50
N LEU A 290 43.74 -35.76 -11.40
CA LEU A 290 43.26 -36.81 -12.30
C LEU A 290 42.97 -36.27 -13.72
N LYS A 291 42.38 -35.08 -13.87
CA LYS A 291 42.20 -34.42 -15.18
C LYS A 291 43.53 -34.18 -15.89
N ARG A 292 44.56 -33.72 -15.19
CA ARG A 292 45.90 -33.56 -15.77
C ARG A 292 46.51 -34.90 -16.19
N SER A 293 46.28 -35.97 -15.41
CA SER A 293 46.74 -37.32 -15.78
C SER A 293 46.06 -37.90 -17.03
N ILE A 294 44.85 -37.43 -17.38
CA ILE A 294 44.09 -37.84 -18.56
C ILE A 294 44.46 -36.97 -19.78
N ILE A 295 44.83 -35.71 -19.57
CA ILE A 295 45.03 -34.71 -20.63
C ILE A 295 46.50 -34.66 -21.11
N GLU A 296 47.48 -35.04 -20.30
CA GLU A 296 48.90 -35.09 -20.71
C GLU A 296 49.37 -36.52 -21.04
N PRO A 297 49.61 -36.86 -22.31
CA PRO A 297 50.35 -38.09 -22.64
C PRO A 297 51.81 -37.93 -22.18
N SER A 298 52.34 -38.94 -21.49
CA SER A 298 53.75 -38.96 -21.05
C SER A 298 54.70 -38.63 -22.22
N PRO A 299 55.76 -37.82 -22.02
CA PRO A 299 56.67 -37.41 -23.09
C PRO A 299 57.61 -38.52 -23.61
N SER A 300 57.32 -39.79 -23.36
CA SER A 300 58.13 -40.94 -23.80
C SER A 300 57.58 -41.68 -25.03
N MET A 301 56.56 -41.13 -25.71
CA MET A 301 55.93 -41.79 -26.87
C MET A 301 55.96 -40.93 -28.16
N ARG A 302 56.92 -40.01 -28.30
CA ARG A 302 57.07 -39.13 -29.48
C ARG A 302 58.40 -39.27 -30.26
N GLU A 303 59.17 -40.34 -30.05
CA GLU A 303 60.49 -40.51 -30.74
C GLU A 303 60.69 -41.83 -31.50
N GLN A 304 59.64 -42.57 -31.89
CA GLN A 304 59.83 -43.87 -32.58
C GLN A 304 59.22 -44.02 -33.98
N PHE A 305 58.83 -42.95 -34.68
CA PHE A 305 58.40 -43.07 -36.07
C PHE A 305 58.88 -41.91 -36.96
N PHE A 306 60.16 -41.89 -37.34
CA PHE A 306 60.63 -41.43 -38.66
C PHE A 306 62.01 -42.06 -38.99
N PRO A 307 62.20 -42.68 -40.18
CA PRO A 307 63.46 -43.31 -40.58
C PRO A 307 64.36 -42.39 -41.45
N GLY A 308 65.69 -42.52 -41.28
CA GLY A 308 66.77 -42.04 -42.20
C GLY A 308 67.21 -40.58 -41.98
N ALA A 309 68.51 -40.20 -41.95
CA ALA A 309 69.72 -40.84 -42.47
C ALA A 309 71.03 -40.26 -41.87
N LEU A 310 72.10 -41.07 -41.96
CA LEU A 310 73.57 -40.79 -41.93
C LEU A 310 74.29 -40.39 -40.60
N GLU A 311 74.88 -41.42 -39.95
CA GLU A 311 76.32 -41.67 -39.61
C GLU A 311 77.36 -40.53 -39.35
N PRO A 312 78.53 -40.80 -38.70
CA PRO A 312 78.84 -41.74 -37.58
C PRO A 312 79.87 -41.18 -36.53
N VAL A 313 80.28 -42.05 -35.58
CA VAL A 313 81.48 -42.05 -34.69
C VAL A 313 81.36 -41.30 -33.34
N GLY A 314 81.66 -41.87 -32.16
CA GLY A 314 82.12 -43.20 -31.74
C GLY A 314 82.39 -43.25 -30.21
N TYR A 315 82.31 -44.47 -29.64
CA TYR A 315 83.00 -45.06 -28.44
C TYR A 315 83.09 -44.26 -27.11
N SER A 316 83.05 -44.77 -25.87
CA SER A 316 83.03 -46.12 -25.25
C SER A 316 82.78 -45.99 -23.72
N LEU A 317 82.19 -47.04 -23.14
CA LEU A 317 82.31 -47.64 -21.78
C LEU A 317 83.17 -46.97 -20.67
N LEU A 318 82.69 -46.90 -19.41
CA LEU A 318 83.01 -47.86 -18.32
C LEU A 318 82.39 -47.50 -16.94
N LEU A 319 82.07 -48.57 -16.18
CA LEU A 319 81.80 -48.69 -14.73
C LEU A 319 82.74 -47.85 -13.82
N THR A 320 82.27 -47.36 -12.66
CA THR A 320 82.52 -47.94 -11.29
C THR A 320 82.02 -47.03 -10.15
N ASN A 321 81.65 -47.68 -9.03
CA ASN A 321 81.32 -47.08 -7.72
C ASN A 321 82.53 -46.44 -7.03
N GLY A 322 82.29 -45.38 -6.23
CA GLY A 322 83.27 -44.88 -5.25
C GLY A 322 82.78 -43.68 -4.44
N SER A 323 82.64 -43.87 -3.13
CA SER A 323 82.47 -42.82 -2.11
C SER A 323 83.80 -42.11 -1.85
N MET A 324 83.85 -40.77 -1.86
CA MET A 324 84.69 -39.95 -0.98
C MET A 324 84.27 -38.48 -0.97
N THR A 325 84.61 -37.85 0.15
CA THR A 325 84.26 -36.54 0.72
C THR A 325 85.01 -35.31 0.15
N VAL A 326 84.27 -34.20 -0.06
CA VAL A 326 84.58 -32.75 0.25
C VAL A 326 85.70 -32.05 -0.60
N PRO A 327 85.79 -30.70 -0.78
CA PRO A 327 84.84 -29.55 -0.67
C PRO A 327 84.76 -28.66 -1.96
N SER A 328 83.75 -27.80 -2.09
CA SER A 328 83.92 -26.51 -2.79
C SER A 328 82.98 -25.41 -2.28
N LEU A 329 83.59 -24.26 -1.98
CA LEU A 329 83.03 -23.05 -1.37
C LEU A 329 82.16 -22.19 -2.30
N SER A 330 81.05 -21.66 -1.74
CA SER A 330 80.41 -20.31 -1.88
C SER A 330 79.92 -19.81 -3.26
N PRO A 331 78.94 -18.86 -3.35
CA PRO A 331 78.63 -17.81 -2.36
C PRO A 331 77.17 -17.66 -1.88
N ARG A 332 77.09 -17.14 -0.66
CA ARG A 332 75.94 -16.64 0.09
C ARG A 332 74.95 -15.82 -0.74
N THR A 333 73.66 -16.11 -0.55
CA THR A 333 72.55 -15.13 -0.61
C THR A 333 71.59 -15.43 0.57
N PRO A 334 70.89 -14.41 1.10
CA PRO A 334 70.53 -14.32 2.50
C PRO A 334 69.32 -15.19 2.88
N ALA A 335 69.28 -15.57 4.16
CA ALA A 335 68.23 -16.35 4.79
C ALA A 335 66.84 -15.76 4.49
N LEU A 336 66.01 -16.55 3.78
CA LEU A 336 64.58 -16.35 3.74
C LEU A 336 64.05 -16.74 5.12
N GLY A 337 63.70 -15.75 5.94
CA GLY A 337 63.11 -15.97 7.26
C GLY A 337 61.81 -16.74 7.11
N THR A 338 61.88 -18.06 7.31
CA THR A 338 60.74 -18.91 7.58
C THR A 338 59.99 -18.36 8.78
N ILE A 339 58.69 -18.12 8.61
CA ILE A 339 57.78 -17.85 9.72
C ILE A 339 57.92 -19.01 10.70
N ASP A 340 58.13 -18.69 11.97
CA ASP A 340 58.07 -19.65 13.07
C ASP A 340 56.60 -20.08 13.23
N ILE A 341 56.18 -21.05 12.40
CA ILE A 341 54.80 -21.53 12.29
C ILE A 341 54.41 -22.40 13.50
N ASP A 342 55.37 -22.78 14.34
CA ASP A 342 55.13 -23.57 15.56
C ASP A 342 54.40 -22.78 16.67
N ASP A 343 54.31 -21.45 16.55
CA ASP A 343 53.58 -20.58 17.49
C ASP A 343 52.07 -20.45 17.13
N ASP A 344 51.64 -20.85 15.92
CA ASP A 344 50.25 -20.69 15.45
C ASP A 344 49.29 -21.77 16.03
N ALA A 345 49.81 -22.84 16.65
CA ALA A 345 48.98 -23.80 17.39
C ALA A 345 48.56 -23.29 18.79
N ASN A 346 49.22 -22.24 19.29
CA ASN A 346 48.96 -21.66 20.59
C ASN A 346 48.62 -20.16 20.44
N LEU A 347 47.37 -19.86 20.08
CA LEU A 347 46.78 -18.59 20.51
C LEU A 347 46.90 -18.57 22.05
N LEU A 348 47.89 -17.84 22.57
CA LEU A 348 48.25 -17.75 24.00
C LEU A 348 47.01 -17.57 24.88
N THR A 349 46.44 -18.69 25.29
CA THR A 349 45.47 -18.81 26.38
C THR A 349 46.26 -19.20 27.62
N CYS A 350 45.86 -18.70 28.79
CA CYS A 350 46.71 -18.74 29.99
C CYS A 350 46.76 -20.09 30.69
N ALA A 351 46.89 -21.19 29.96
CA ALA A 351 46.87 -22.54 30.50
C ALA A 351 48.00 -23.40 29.96
N THR A 352 49.25 -22.95 30.12
CA THR A 352 50.41 -23.85 30.15
C THR A 352 51.49 -23.24 31.03
N ASP A 353 51.30 -23.33 32.34
CA ASP A 353 52.41 -23.51 33.27
C ASP A 353 51.95 -24.49 34.35
N SER A 354 52.78 -25.51 34.62
CA SER A 354 52.62 -26.62 35.56
C SER A 354 51.73 -27.81 35.15
N MET A 355 52.28 -28.72 34.34
CA MET A 355 52.24 -30.14 34.70
C MET A 355 53.62 -30.74 34.44
N GLU A 356 54.19 -31.28 35.50
CA GLU A 356 55.46 -32.00 35.51
C GLU A 356 55.46 -33.12 34.47
N LEU A 357 56.60 -33.20 33.78
CA LEU A 357 56.90 -34.10 32.70
C LEU A 357 57.18 -35.52 33.23
N ASP A 358 56.15 -36.26 33.62
CA ASP A 358 56.21 -37.73 33.63
C ASP A 358 55.74 -38.23 32.26
N ALA A 359 56.69 -38.34 31.33
CA ALA A 359 56.47 -38.86 29.99
C ALA A 359 56.79 -40.36 29.93
N PRO A 360 55.79 -41.24 29.70
CA PRO A 360 56.02 -42.40 28.87
C PRO A 360 55.86 -41.97 27.41
N ARG A 361 56.99 -42.01 26.69
CA ARG A 361 57.17 -42.05 25.23
C ARG A 361 55.87 -42.25 24.46
N TRP A 362 55.58 -41.38 23.49
CA TRP A 362 55.14 -41.75 22.14
C TRP A 362 55.81 -40.79 21.15
N ALA A 363 56.87 -41.28 20.50
CA ALA A 363 57.49 -40.62 19.36
C ALA A 363 56.63 -40.90 18.12
N GLY A 364 55.88 -39.89 17.68
CA GLY A 364 55.13 -39.87 16.42
C GLY A 364 55.67 -38.77 15.51
N GLN A 365 56.97 -38.83 15.22
CA GLN A 365 57.63 -37.99 14.24
C GLN A 365 57.02 -38.29 12.86
N VAL A 366 56.12 -37.43 12.37
CA VAL A 366 55.67 -37.48 10.97
C VAL A 366 56.85 -37.04 10.10
N ARG A 367 57.70 -38.03 9.82
CA ARG A 367 58.78 -37.96 8.84
C ARG A 367 58.13 -38.01 7.47
N CYS A 368 58.07 -36.88 6.77
CA CYS A 368 57.84 -36.86 5.32
C CYS A 368 59.02 -37.56 4.63
N ASN A 369 58.87 -38.86 4.36
CA ASN A 369 59.82 -39.60 3.54
C ASN A 369 59.65 -39.16 2.09
N ALA A 370 60.58 -38.33 1.62
CA ALA A 370 60.90 -38.24 0.21
C ALA A 370 61.63 -39.52 -0.24
N SER A 371 61.40 -39.91 -1.51
CA SER A 371 62.02 -40.97 -2.30
C SER A 371 61.50 -42.41 -2.10
N ILE A 372 60.60 -42.82 -3.01
CA ILE A 372 60.53 -44.21 -3.48
C ILE A 372 60.97 -44.20 -4.95
N ILE A 373 62.17 -44.72 -5.20
CA ILE A 373 62.57 -45.17 -6.52
C ILE A 373 61.75 -46.43 -6.82
N SER A 374 60.84 -46.34 -7.80
CA SER A 374 60.11 -47.49 -8.33
C SER A 374 60.68 -47.83 -9.70
N HIS A 375 61.46 -48.92 -9.77
CA HIS A 375 61.78 -49.59 -11.02
C HIS A 375 60.50 -50.14 -11.67
N SER A 376 60.28 -49.84 -12.94
CA SER A 376 59.18 -50.35 -13.74
C SER A 376 59.41 -51.80 -14.18
N PRO A 377 58.45 -52.73 -13.99
CA PRO A 377 58.39 -53.97 -14.77
C PRO A 377 57.76 -53.70 -16.16
N PRO A 378 57.97 -54.58 -17.15
CA PRO A 378 57.50 -54.36 -18.51
C PRO A 378 55.96 -54.35 -18.56
N ARG A 379 55.40 -53.28 -19.15
CA ARG A 379 53.96 -53.05 -19.25
C ARG A 379 53.30 -54.11 -20.15
N SER A 380 52.26 -54.77 -19.64
CA SER A 380 51.32 -55.52 -20.48
C SER A 380 50.17 -54.59 -20.87
N LEU A 381 49.84 -54.52 -22.17
CA LEU A 381 48.75 -53.70 -22.71
C LEU A 381 47.39 -53.98 -22.04
N PHE A 382 47.23 -55.18 -21.47
CA PHE A 382 46.02 -55.57 -20.74
C PHE A 382 45.90 -54.89 -19.37
N ALA A 383 47.01 -54.69 -18.66
CA ALA A 383 47.03 -53.98 -17.39
C ALA A 383 46.73 -52.48 -17.56
N ASP A 384 47.23 -51.86 -18.64
CA ASP A 384 46.93 -50.45 -18.96
C ASP A 384 45.46 -50.25 -19.35
N TYR A 385 44.85 -51.21 -20.06
CA TYR A 385 43.41 -51.19 -20.38
C TYR A 385 42.53 -51.38 -19.14
N VAL A 386 42.89 -52.31 -18.25
CA VAL A 386 42.16 -52.53 -16.99
C VAL A 386 42.32 -51.33 -16.06
N HIS A 387 43.49 -50.72 -15.98
CA HIS A 387 43.71 -49.51 -15.19
C HIS A 387 42.93 -48.32 -15.76
N GLN A 388 42.90 -48.14 -17.09
CA GLN A 388 42.05 -47.13 -17.73
C GLN A 388 40.57 -47.39 -17.46
N PHE A 389 40.12 -48.64 -17.53
CA PHE A 389 38.71 -48.98 -17.27
C PHE A 389 38.31 -48.76 -15.81
N ILE A 390 39.16 -49.14 -14.84
CA ILE A 390 38.92 -48.87 -13.42
C ILE A 390 38.95 -47.36 -13.14
N THR A 391 39.83 -46.61 -13.80
CA THR A 391 39.90 -45.14 -13.66
C THR A 391 38.65 -44.47 -14.22
N ILE A 392 38.16 -44.94 -15.39
CA ILE A 392 36.92 -44.44 -16.00
C ILE A 392 35.69 -44.86 -15.19
N GLU A 393 35.65 -46.08 -14.65
CA GLU A 393 34.57 -46.55 -13.78
C GLU A 393 34.54 -45.73 -12.47
N SER A 394 35.70 -45.49 -11.85
CA SER A 394 35.79 -44.64 -10.66
C SER A 394 35.39 -43.21 -10.98
N PHE A 395 35.80 -42.67 -12.15
CA PHE A 395 35.39 -41.34 -12.61
C PHE A 395 33.88 -41.27 -12.82
N PHE A 396 33.27 -42.31 -13.41
CA PHE A 396 31.83 -42.37 -13.63
C PHE A 396 31.06 -42.50 -12.31
N ARG A 397 31.51 -43.35 -11.38
CA ARG A 397 30.91 -43.49 -10.04
C ARG A 397 31.01 -42.19 -9.23
N LEU A 398 32.17 -41.54 -9.21
CA LEU A 398 32.34 -40.25 -8.54
C LEU A 398 31.52 -39.15 -9.21
N SER A 399 31.48 -39.10 -10.54
CA SER A 399 30.68 -38.11 -11.27
C SER A 399 29.18 -38.30 -11.05
N VAL A 400 28.70 -39.55 -11.01
CA VAL A 400 27.30 -39.87 -10.72
C VAL A 400 26.96 -39.58 -9.26
N ALA A 401 27.86 -39.88 -8.31
CA ALA A 401 27.68 -39.55 -6.90
C ALA A 401 27.68 -38.03 -6.67
N GLU A 402 28.58 -37.28 -7.30
CA GLU A 402 28.64 -35.82 -7.23
C GLU A 402 27.45 -35.18 -7.94
N MET A 403 27.00 -35.72 -9.06
CA MET A 403 25.80 -35.24 -9.75
C MET A 403 24.52 -35.54 -8.95
N HIS A 404 24.45 -36.70 -8.29
CA HIS A 404 23.38 -37.05 -7.36
C HIS A 404 23.41 -36.16 -6.12
N GLU A 405 24.57 -35.88 -5.53
CA GLU A 405 24.70 -34.93 -4.43
C GLU A 405 24.36 -33.51 -4.87
N ARG A 406 24.76 -33.06 -6.05
CA ARG A 406 24.38 -31.74 -6.60
C ARG A 406 22.89 -31.62 -6.87
N GLN A 407 22.26 -32.65 -7.45
CA GLN A 407 20.82 -32.68 -7.66
C GLN A 407 20.06 -32.76 -6.33
N TRP A 408 20.55 -33.57 -5.38
CA TRP A 408 20.01 -33.65 -4.03
C TRP A 408 20.17 -32.31 -3.30
N LEU A 409 21.31 -31.65 -3.41
CA LEU A 409 21.56 -30.32 -2.85
C LEU A 409 20.71 -29.25 -3.54
N GLN A 410 20.44 -29.36 -4.85
CA GLN A 410 19.52 -28.47 -5.56
C GLN A 410 18.06 -28.69 -5.14
N ILE A 411 17.64 -29.94 -4.94
CA ILE A 411 16.30 -30.28 -4.44
C ILE A 411 16.14 -29.85 -2.98
N VAL A 412 17.16 -30.06 -2.15
CA VAL A 412 17.18 -29.58 -0.77
C VAL A 412 17.26 -28.05 -0.75
N GLN A 413 17.96 -27.39 -1.67
CA GLN A 413 17.97 -25.94 -1.79
C GLN A 413 16.61 -25.41 -2.25
N SER A 414 15.96 -26.02 -3.23
CA SER A 414 14.62 -25.62 -3.68
C SER A 414 13.58 -25.88 -2.59
N GLU A 415 13.65 -27.02 -1.91
CA GLU A 415 12.76 -27.36 -0.80
C GLU A 415 13.03 -26.48 0.43
N VAL A 416 14.27 -26.17 0.77
CA VAL A 416 14.62 -25.25 1.87
C VAL A 416 14.25 -23.81 1.49
N GLN A 417 14.31 -23.44 0.21
CA GLN A 417 13.91 -22.12 -0.26
C GLN A 417 12.38 -21.98 -0.34
N GLU A 418 11.64 -23.01 -0.73
CA GLU A 418 10.18 -23.07 -0.65
C GLU A 418 9.70 -23.16 0.79
N ARG A 419 10.32 -24.01 1.62
CA ARG A 419 10.08 -24.03 3.07
C ARG A 419 10.47 -22.70 3.70
N ARG A 420 11.55 -22.03 3.28
CA ARG A 420 11.87 -20.65 3.72
C ARG A 420 10.90 -19.62 3.19
N ALA A 421 10.35 -19.76 1.99
CA ALA A 421 9.32 -18.86 1.48
C ALA A 421 8.02 -19.05 2.27
N LEU A 422 7.70 -20.29 2.65
CA LEU A 422 6.59 -20.64 3.55
C LEU A 422 6.88 -20.19 5.00
N LEU A 423 8.11 -20.32 5.52
CA LEU A 423 8.59 -19.87 6.84
C LEU A 423 8.83 -18.35 6.90
N HIS A 424 9.11 -17.66 5.79
CA HIS A 424 9.10 -16.19 5.71
C HIS A 424 7.66 -15.68 5.57
N GLY A 425 6.81 -16.47 4.90
CA GLY A 425 5.35 -16.39 5.00
C GLY A 425 4.80 -16.72 6.39
N GLU A 426 5.57 -17.33 7.30
CA GLU A 426 5.15 -17.55 8.70
C GLU A 426 5.15 -16.27 9.54
N SER A 427 5.63 -15.14 9.02
CA SER A 427 5.59 -13.86 9.73
C SER A 427 4.22 -13.17 9.72
N VAL A 428 3.19 -13.77 9.10
CA VAL A 428 1.83 -13.18 9.02
C VAL A 428 1.25 -12.91 10.42
N ILE A 429 1.67 -13.62 11.47
CA ILE A 429 1.23 -13.32 12.84
C ILE A 429 2.47 -13.12 13.71
N ARG A 430 2.87 -11.86 13.88
CA ARG A 430 4.04 -11.48 14.69
C ARG A 430 3.75 -11.67 16.19
N GLY A 431 3.84 -12.92 16.67
CA GLY A 431 3.50 -13.28 18.06
C GLY A 431 3.55 -14.78 18.35
N ASP A 432 4.67 -15.45 18.05
CA ASP A 432 4.86 -16.91 18.17
C ASP A 432 4.67 -17.52 19.57
N LYS A 433 4.41 -16.72 20.61
CA LYS A 433 4.24 -17.22 21.98
C LYS A 433 2.90 -17.92 22.22
N LEU A 434 1.87 -17.64 21.41
CA LEU A 434 0.49 -18.12 21.67
C LEU A 434 0.23 -19.52 21.12
N LEU A 435 0.97 -19.91 20.07
CA LEU A 435 0.87 -21.21 19.41
C LEU A 435 2.05 -22.14 19.73
N ALA A 436 3.01 -21.65 20.54
CA ALA A 436 4.14 -22.44 21.03
C ALA A 436 3.64 -23.52 21.99
N GLY A 437 3.47 -24.74 21.48
CA GLY A 437 3.04 -25.91 22.26
C GLY A 437 2.07 -26.84 21.53
N LEU A 438 1.54 -26.46 20.37
CA LEU A 438 0.66 -27.33 19.59
C LEU A 438 1.46 -28.32 18.71
N PRO A 439 0.98 -29.56 18.54
CA PRO A 439 1.54 -30.51 17.57
C PRO A 439 1.56 -29.93 16.16
N PRO A 440 2.54 -30.28 15.29
CA PRO A 440 2.71 -29.66 13.97
C PRO A 440 1.48 -29.70 13.06
N SER A 441 0.71 -30.80 13.11
CA SER A 441 -0.54 -30.96 12.34
C SER A 441 -1.67 -30.04 12.84
N VAL A 442 -1.81 -29.91 14.16
CA VAL A 442 -2.80 -29.02 14.79
C VAL A 442 -2.40 -27.56 14.60
N LEU A 443 -1.10 -27.26 14.62
CA LEU A 443 -0.57 -25.93 14.36
C LEU A 443 -0.89 -25.46 12.94
N LEU A 444 -0.75 -26.34 11.93
CA LEU A 444 -1.09 -26.03 10.54
C LEU A 444 -2.59 -25.74 10.38
N LEU A 445 -3.45 -26.58 10.97
CA LEU A 445 -4.91 -26.39 10.96
C LEU A 445 -5.32 -25.09 11.68
N ALA A 446 -4.74 -24.81 12.84
CA ALA A 446 -5.00 -23.59 13.60
C ALA A 446 -4.54 -22.33 12.85
N LYS A 447 -3.35 -22.37 12.21
CA LYS A 447 -2.85 -21.28 11.37
C LYS A 447 -3.76 -21.05 10.15
N GLY A 448 -4.19 -22.13 9.48
CA GLY A 448 -5.10 -22.06 8.33
C GLY A 448 -6.47 -21.46 8.70
N PHE A 449 -7.05 -21.92 9.81
CA PHE A 449 -8.31 -21.37 10.34
C PHE A 449 -8.17 -19.89 10.72
N LEU A 450 -7.07 -19.51 11.36
CA LEU A 450 -6.83 -18.13 11.78
C LEU A 450 -6.61 -17.21 10.57
N TRP A 451 -5.91 -17.67 9.54
CA TRP A 451 -5.75 -16.96 8.28
C TRP A 451 -7.08 -16.76 7.56
N LEU A 452 -7.95 -17.79 7.54
CA LEU A 452 -9.32 -17.66 7.02
C LEU A 452 -10.11 -16.59 7.78
N CYS A 453 -10.06 -16.59 9.12
CA CYS A 453 -10.72 -15.58 9.95
C CYS A 453 -10.20 -14.17 9.66
N LEU A 454 -8.88 -14.00 9.47
CA LEU A 454 -8.26 -12.73 9.12
C LEU A 454 -8.72 -12.24 7.74
N ILE A 455 -8.82 -13.13 6.75
CA ILE A 455 -9.33 -12.79 5.41
C ILE A 455 -10.79 -12.36 5.48
N VAL A 456 -11.65 -13.16 6.09
CA VAL A 456 -13.08 -12.86 6.20
C VAL A 456 -13.29 -11.50 6.88
N THR A 457 -12.57 -11.26 7.98
CA THR A 457 -12.64 -9.99 8.70
C THR A 457 -12.06 -8.83 7.88
N SER A 458 -10.96 -9.04 7.15
CA SER A 458 -10.38 -8.04 6.24
C SER A 458 -11.36 -7.68 5.11
N SER A 459 -12.05 -8.67 4.53
CA SER A 459 -13.09 -8.43 3.52
C SER A 459 -14.23 -7.57 4.08
N PHE A 460 -14.67 -7.79 5.32
CA PHE A 460 -15.68 -6.92 5.94
C PHE A 460 -15.17 -5.50 6.18
N PHE A 461 -13.91 -5.32 6.58
CA PHE A 461 -13.31 -3.97 6.69
C PHE A 461 -13.18 -3.28 5.34
N PHE A 462 -12.84 -4.00 4.28
CA PHE A 462 -12.80 -3.47 2.93
C PHE A 462 -14.19 -3.01 2.47
N LEU A 463 -15.21 -3.86 2.61
CA LEU A 463 -16.60 -3.52 2.29
C LEU A 463 -17.11 -2.32 3.09
N GLY A 464 -16.78 -2.26 4.38
CA GLY A 464 -17.10 -1.11 5.24
C GLY A 464 -16.39 0.18 4.78
N THR A 465 -15.16 0.08 4.29
CA THR A 465 -14.42 1.21 3.73
C THR A 465 -15.06 1.71 2.43
N CYS A 466 -15.46 0.82 1.53
CA CYS A 466 -16.22 1.18 0.32
C CYS A 466 -17.53 1.89 0.66
N PHE A 467 -18.22 1.44 1.72
CA PHE A 467 -19.46 2.07 2.18
C PHE A 467 -19.23 3.49 2.70
N ILE A 468 -18.21 3.66 3.53
CA ILE A 468 -17.81 4.98 4.03
C ILE A 468 -17.44 5.91 2.87
N ALA A 469 -16.71 5.41 1.87
CA ALA A 469 -16.33 6.20 0.71
C ALA A 469 -17.56 6.66 -0.09
N LEU A 470 -18.51 5.76 -0.35
CA LEU A 470 -19.76 6.10 -1.05
C LEU A 470 -20.61 7.08 -0.24
N LEU A 471 -20.75 6.89 1.07
CA LEU A 471 -21.45 7.83 1.94
C LEU A 471 -20.78 9.22 1.95
N GLY A 472 -19.45 9.24 1.99
CA GLY A 472 -18.66 10.47 1.93
C GLY A 472 -18.84 11.18 0.59
N VAL A 473 -18.75 10.46 -0.52
CA VAL A 473 -18.95 10.99 -1.88
C VAL A 473 -20.34 11.59 -2.04
N VAL A 474 -21.38 10.85 -1.65
CA VAL A 474 -22.76 11.35 -1.67
C VAL A 474 -22.91 12.62 -0.83
N THR A 475 -22.36 12.63 0.39
CA THR A 475 -22.38 13.81 1.26
C THR A 475 -21.70 15.02 0.60
N LEU A 476 -20.55 14.80 -0.06
CA LEU A 476 -19.82 15.84 -0.76
C LEU A 476 -20.59 16.39 -1.97
N ILE A 477 -21.30 15.54 -2.71
CA ILE A 477 -22.14 15.97 -3.83
C ILE A 477 -23.29 16.87 -3.36
N HIS A 478 -23.96 16.53 -2.26
CA HIS A 478 -25.00 17.39 -1.68
C HIS A 478 -24.43 18.73 -1.21
N ILE A 479 -23.27 18.75 -0.55
CA ILE A 479 -22.61 20.00 -0.12
C ILE A 479 -22.17 20.83 -1.34
N PHE A 480 -21.67 20.18 -2.39
CA PHE A 480 -21.25 20.84 -3.62
C PHE A 480 -22.42 21.56 -4.29
N PHE A 481 -23.57 20.90 -4.45
CA PHE A 481 -24.74 21.56 -5.03
C PHE A 481 -25.34 22.66 -4.16
N ALA A 482 -25.20 22.57 -2.83
CA ALA A 482 -25.62 23.62 -1.91
C ALA A 482 -24.97 24.98 -2.18
N ILE A 483 -23.74 24.96 -2.71
CA ILE A 483 -22.99 26.17 -3.02
C ILE A 483 -23.77 27.06 -4.00
N PHE A 484 -24.56 26.46 -4.89
CA PHE A 484 -25.26 27.17 -5.95
C PHE A 484 -26.61 27.78 -5.50
N VAL A 485 -27.06 27.60 -4.26
CA VAL A 485 -28.37 28.13 -3.84
C VAL A 485 -28.35 29.66 -3.68
N HIS A 486 -27.31 30.23 -3.06
CA HIS A 486 -27.16 31.69 -2.89
C HIS A 486 -25.70 32.16 -3.08
N PRO A 487 -25.46 33.40 -3.55
CA PRO A 487 -24.12 33.87 -3.92
C PRO A 487 -23.11 33.83 -2.76
N PHE A 488 -23.53 34.17 -1.54
CA PHE A 488 -22.66 34.14 -0.36
C PHE A 488 -22.38 32.72 0.17
N GLN A 489 -23.15 31.71 -0.27
CA GLN A 489 -23.02 30.34 0.21
C GLN A 489 -21.76 29.63 -0.33
N VAL A 490 -21.16 30.16 -1.39
CA VAL A 490 -19.88 29.67 -1.95
C VAL A 490 -18.78 29.63 -0.89
N PHE A 491 -18.69 30.65 -0.04
CA PHE A 491 -17.69 30.68 1.03
C PHE A 491 -18.02 29.71 2.16
N LEU A 492 -19.29 29.66 2.56
CA LEU A 492 -19.75 28.88 3.70
C LEU A 492 -19.67 27.37 3.42
N TYR A 493 -20.33 26.93 2.34
CA TYR A 493 -20.39 25.53 1.97
C TYR A 493 -19.11 25.06 1.27
N GLY A 494 -18.32 25.96 0.67
CA GLY A 494 -16.96 25.66 0.20
C GLY A 494 -16.02 25.27 1.35
N ALA A 495 -16.02 26.02 2.45
CA ALA A 495 -15.27 25.65 3.66
C ALA A 495 -15.78 24.33 4.27
N ALA A 496 -17.11 24.15 4.33
CA ALA A 496 -17.71 22.90 4.81
C ALA A 496 -17.34 21.69 3.93
N PHE A 497 -17.30 21.87 2.61
CA PHE A 497 -16.88 20.85 1.65
C PHE A 497 -15.46 20.37 1.95
N ILE A 498 -14.52 21.29 2.19
CA ILE A 498 -13.12 20.95 2.48
C ILE A 498 -13.01 20.19 3.79
N VAL A 499 -13.69 20.65 4.85
CA VAL A 499 -13.69 19.99 6.16
C VAL A 499 -14.26 18.58 6.04
N ALA A 500 -15.41 18.43 5.38
CA ALA A 500 -16.05 17.13 5.16
C ALA A 500 -15.16 16.21 4.30
N ALA A 501 -14.62 16.71 3.19
CA ALA A 501 -13.76 15.95 2.28
C ALA A 501 -12.52 15.44 3.02
N SER A 502 -11.86 16.31 3.79
CA SER A 502 -10.70 15.95 4.61
C SER A 502 -11.03 14.84 5.61
N GLN A 503 -12.17 14.94 6.30
CA GLN A 503 -12.58 13.93 7.27
C GLN A 503 -12.90 12.59 6.63
N PHE A 504 -13.63 12.58 5.50
CA PHE A 504 -13.93 11.33 4.80
C PHE A 504 -12.70 10.70 4.18
N VAL A 505 -11.74 11.49 3.68
CA VAL A 505 -10.43 11.00 3.21
C VAL A 505 -9.65 10.33 4.34
N ILE A 506 -9.58 10.96 5.52
CA ILE A 506 -8.91 10.38 6.70
C ILE A 506 -9.63 9.10 7.11
N LEU A 507 -10.96 9.12 7.22
CA LEU A 507 -11.75 7.96 7.63
C LEU A 507 -11.59 6.79 6.65
N CYS A 508 -11.61 7.04 5.33
CA CYS A 508 -11.35 6.02 4.30
C CYS A 508 -9.92 5.49 4.37
N SER A 509 -8.94 6.36 4.58
CA SER A 509 -7.54 5.98 4.78
C SER A 509 -7.40 5.00 5.96
N ARG A 510 -8.09 5.26 7.07
CA ARG A 510 -8.13 4.37 8.23
C ARG A 510 -8.79 3.04 7.92
N GLY A 511 -9.87 3.04 7.15
CA GLY A 511 -10.50 1.82 6.65
C GLY A 511 -9.50 0.94 5.89
N PHE A 512 -8.73 1.51 4.96
CA PHE A 512 -7.67 0.79 4.24
C PHE A 512 -6.53 0.32 5.15
N ASP A 513 -6.10 1.15 6.11
CA ASP A 513 -5.05 0.78 7.07
C ASP A 513 -5.46 -0.43 7.92
N VAL A 514 -6.70 -0.45 8.42
CA VAL A 514 -7.26 -1.55 9.22
C VAL A 514 -7.43 -2.80 8.37
N THR A 515 -7.93 -2.65 7.14
CA THR A 515 -8.09 -3.74 6.16
C THR A 515 -6.75 -4.42 5.88
N ARG A 516 -5.73 -3.63 5.54
CA ARG A 516 -4.38 -4.11 5.25
C ARG A 516 -3.70 -4.72 6.47
N SER A 517 -3.79 -4.05 7.62
CA SER A 517 -3.20 -4.57 8.86
C SER A 517 -3.82 -5.90 9.26
N THR A 518 -5.13 -6.06 9.07
CA THR A 518 -5.85 -7.31 9.34
C THR A 518 -5.46 -8.40 8.35
N PHE A 519 -5.34 -8.09 7.06
CA PHE A 519 -4.91 -9.04 6.04
C PHE A 519 -3.49 -9.57 6.28
N GLU A 520 -2.57 -8.68 6.65
CA GLU A 520 -1.18 -9.02 6.95
C GLU A 520 -1.00 -9.54 8.40
N GLY A 521 -2.08 -9.75 9.15
CA GLY A 521 -2.08 -10.24 10.55
C GLY A 521 -1.31 -9.37 11.55
N ARG A 522 -1.16 -8.07 11.25
CA ARG A 522 -0.53 -7.07 12.12
C ARG A 522 -1.54 -6.53 13.14
N VAL A 523 -1.02 -6.11 14.30
CA VAL A 523 -1.85 -5.44 15.34
C VAL A 523 -2.34 -4.10 14.80
N VAL A 524 -3.66 -3.93 14.74
CA VAL A 524 -4.30 -2.66 14.42
C VAL A 524 -3.84 -1.63 15.46
N GLN A 525 -3.45 -0.44 15.02
CA GLN A 525 -2.78 0.53 15.89
C GLN A 525 -3.61 0.90 17.14
N ALA A 526 -4.94 0.85 17.04
CA ALA A 526 -5.88 1.05 18.15
C ALA A 526 -5.59 0.14 19.36
N PHE A 527 -5.31 -1.14 19.10
CA PHE A 527 -5.10 -2.14 20.14
C PHE A 527 -3.68 -2.11 20.70
N ARG A 528 -2.73 -1.37 20.09
CA ARG A 528 -1.36 -1.26 20.62
C ARG A 528 -1.32 -0.70 22.05
N GLY A 529 -2.33 0.06 22.48
CA GLY A 529 -2.47 0.52 23.86
C GLY A 529 -2.60 -0.61 24.89
N LEU A 530 -3.03 -1.81 24.47
CA LEU A 530 -3.15 -3.01 25.32
C LEU A 530 -1.82 -3.77 25.49
N GLY A 531 -0.71 -3.22 24.99
CA GLY A 531 0.64 -3.74 25.20
C GLY A 531 0.86 -5.11 24.55
N ALA A 532 1.64 -5.98 25.22
CA ALA A 532 2.09 -7.26 24.67
C ALA A 532 0.96 -8.27 24.37
N LYS A 533 -0.25 -8.06 24.91
CA LYS A 533 -1.43 -8.92 24.69
C LYS A 533 -2.37 -8.40 23.61
N ALA A 534 -2.06 -7.27 22.97
CA ALA A 534 -2.92 -6.62 21.98
C ALA A 534 -3.30 -7.54 20.81
N LEU A 535 -2.31 -8.26 20.26
CA LEU A 535 -2.53 -9.20 19.15
C LEU A 535 -3.47 -10.35 19.57
N ALA A 536 -3.28 -10.90 20.77
CA ALA A 536 -4.10 -11.97 21.30
C ALA A 536 -5.57 -11.55 21.42
N VAL A 537 -5.81 -10.36 21.99
CA VAL A 537 -7.16 -9.81 22.15
C VAL A 537 -7.80 -9.55 20.79
N GLN A 538 -7.06 -8.97 19.84
CA GLN A 538 -7.54 -8.74 18.48
C GLN A 538 -7.94 -10.06 17.79
N LEU A 539 -7.12 -11.11 17.89
CA LEU A 539 -7.42 -12.41 17.29
C LEU A 539 -8.65 -13.07 17.95
N VAL A 540 -8.80 -12.98 19.26
CA VAL A 540 -9.98 -13.48 19.97
C VAL A 540 -11.25 -12.77 19.50
N ILE A 541 -11.20 -11.44 19.35
CA ILE A 541 -12.33 -10.67 18.82
C ILE A 541 -12.67 -11.12 17.39
N TYR A 542 -11.68 -11.25 16.51
CA TYR A 542 -11.91 -11.62 15.11
C TYR A 542 -12.47 -13.05 14.96
N VAL A 543 -11.96 -14.00 15.73
CA VAL A 543 -12.49 -15.37 15.77
C VAL A 543 -13.92 -15.36 16.32
N GLY A 544 -14.17 -14.64 17.42
CA GLY A 544 -15.50 -14.51 18.01
C GLY A 544 -16.52 -13.90 17.05
N CYS A 545 -16.14 -12.83 16.34
CA CYS A 545 -16.97 -12.22 15.29
C CYS A 545 -17.25 -13.20 14.15
N THR A 546 -16.23 -13.91 13.65
CA THR A 546 -16.38 -14.87 12.56
C THR A 546 -17.34 -16.01 12.93
N ILE A 547 -17.25 -16.53 14.17
CA ILE A 547 -18.18 -17.54 14.69
C ILE A 547 -19.59 -16.96 14.81
N ALA A 548 -19.75 -15.74 15.33
CA ALA A 548 -21.05 -15.09 15.45
C ALA A 548 -21.73 -14.89 14.08
N PHE A 549 -20.97 -14.48 13.06
CA PHE A 549 -21.47 -14.34 11.69
C PHE A 549 -21.85 -15.70 11.09
N PHE A 550 -21.06 -16.75 11.34
CA PHE A 550 -21.39 -18.11 10.92
C PHE A 550 -22.67 -18.64 11.58
N VAL A 551 -22.86 -18.41 12.88
CA VAL A 551 -24.10 -18.77 13.59
C VAL A 551 -25.28 -18.01 13.02
N LEU A 552 -25.14 -16.71 12.74
CA LEU A 552 -26.18 -15.90 12.11
C LEU A 552 -26.55 -16.45 10.73
N PHE A 553 -25.56 -16.80 9.91
CA PHE A 553 -25.76 -17.47 8.63
C PHE A 553 -26.59 -18.75 8.80
N CYS A 554 -26.19 -19.65 9.70
CA CYS A 554 -26.90 -20.91 9.94
C CYS A 554 -28.35 -20.70 10.39
N VAL A 555 -28.59 -19.77 11.32
CA VAL A 555 -29.93 -19.48 11.84
C VAL A 555 -30.83 -18.90 10.74
N MET A 556 -30.32 -17.98 9.93
CA MET A 556 -31.09 -17.33 8.88
C MET A 556 -31.32 -18.26 7.68
N ALA A 557 -30.31 -19.04 7.29
CA ALA A 557 -30.42 -20.06 6.24
C ALA A 557 -31.42 -21.16 6.61
N ALA A 558 -31.49 -21.54 7.89
CA ALA A 558 -32.46 -22.53 8.37
C ALA A 558 -33.91 -22.00 8.40
N ARG A 559 -34.10 -20.68 8.58
CA ARG A 559 -35.44 -20.06 8.67
C ARG A 559 -36.02 -19.63 7.32
N HIS A 560 -35.15 -19.20 6.39
CA HIS A 560 -35.58 -18.60 5.12
C HIS A 560 -34.97 -19.39 3.95
N ASP A 561 -33.74 -19.10 3.59
CA ASP A 561 -32.99 -19.70 2.47
C ASP A 561 -31.50 -19.32 2.57
N VAL A 562 -30.65 -20.07 1.86
CA VAL A 562 -29.18 -19.90 1.93
C VAL A 562 -28.73 -18.52 1.45
N LEU A 563 -29.38 -17.96 0.42
CA LEU A 563 -29.04 -16.64 -0.10
C LEU A 563 -29.37 -15.55 0.91
N THR A 564 -30.55 -15.59 1.53
CA THR A 564 -30.90 -14.68 2.63
C THR A 564 -29.94 -14.85 3.80
N GLY A 565 -29.59 -16.09 4.18
CA GLY A 565 -28.61 -16.34 5.24
C GLY A 565 -27.26 -15.66 4.96
N LEU A 566 -26.78 -15.74 3.72
CA LEU A 566 -25.54 -15.09 3.27
C LEU A 566 -25.66 -13.56 3.32
N GLN A 567 -26.75 -13.00 2.79
CA GLN A 567 -26.99 -11.55 2.78
C GLN A 567 -27.02 -10.96 4.19
N TYR A 568 -27.69 -11.61 5.14
CA TYR A 568 -27.73 -11.16 6.53
C TYR A 568 -26.34 -11.24 7.18
N SER A 569 -25.62 -12.36 7.02
CA SER A 569 -24.27 -12.51 7.58
C SER A 569 -23.30 -11.45 7.04
N ILE A 570 -23.33 -11.18 5.73
CA ILE A 570 -22.48 -10.16 5.10
C ILE A 570 -22.89 -8.77 5.60
N ALA A 571 -24.19 -8.47 5.65
CA ALA A 571 -24.73 -7.18 6.10
C ALA A 571 -24.23 -6.82 7.49
N TYR A 572 -24.42 -7.70 8.47
CA TYR A 572 -23.94 -7.45 9.83
C TYR A 572 -22.42 -7.38 9.91
N GLY A 573 -21.70 -8.17 9.09
CA GLY A 573 -20.25 -8.15 9.01
C GLY A 573 -19.68 -6.78 8.66
N TRP A 574 -20.09 -6.18 7.54
CA TRP A 574 -19.57 -4.88 7.13
C TRP A 574 -20.15 -3.73 7.96
N ILE A 575 -21.38 -3.81 8.48
CA ILE A 575 -21.95 -2.79 9.39
C ILE A 575 -21.12 -2.71 10.68
N VAL A 576 -20.81 -3.86 11.29
CA VAL A 576 -19.93 -3.91 12.48
C VAL A 576 -18.55 -3.35 12.13
N ALA A 577 -18.02 -3.66 10.96
CA ALA A 577 -16.74 -3.13 10.50
C ALA A 577 -16.76 -1.59 10.36
N VAL A 578 -17.82 -0.99 9.82
CA VAL A 578 -18.00 0.47 9.75
C VAL A 578 -17.99 1.09 11.15
N CYS A 579 -18.73 0.50 12.10
CA CYS A 579 -18.74 0.98 13.48
C CYS A 579 -17.35 0.89 14.12
N LEU A 580 -16.61 -0.20 13.89
CA LEU A 580 -15.25 -0.35 14.40
C LEU A 580 -14.27 0.64 13.77
N ILE A 581 -14.36 0.90 12.46
CA ILE A 581 -13.55 1.91 11.76
C ILE A 581 -13.87 3.30 12.30
N PHE A 582 -15.14 3.63 12.53
CA PHE A 582 -15.55 4.91 13.09
C PHE A 582 -15.05 5.10 14.53
N ILE A 583 -15.23 4.10 15.40
CA ILE A 583 -14.70 4.12 16.77
C ILE A 583 -13.18 4.28 16.72
N TYR A 584 -12.50 3.55 15.82
CA TYR A 584 -11.07 3.68 15.64
C TYR A 584 -10.66 5.10 15.23
N HIS A 585 -11.34 5.71 14.26
CA HIS A 585 -11.10 7.09 13.82
C HIS A 585 -11.26 8.10 14.95
N VAL A 586 -12.33 7.98 15.73
CA VAL A 586 -12.60 8.87 16.87
C VAL A 586 -11.57 8.67 17.98
N VAL A 587 -11.33 7.42 18.41
CA VAL A 587 -10.35 7.09 19.47
C VAL A 587 -8.93 7.52 19.07
N PHE A 588 -8.61 7.46 17.79
CA PHE A 588 -7.33 7.89 17.26
C PHE A 588 -7.11 9.40 17.42
N ALA A 589 -8.14 10.23 17.20
CA ALA A 589 -8.05 11.67 17.45
C ALA A 589 -7.94 12.02 18.95
N PHE A 590 -8.58 11.23 19.81
CA PHE A 590 -8.51 11.43 21.27
C PHE A 590 -7.27 10.84 21.94
N GLY A 591 -6.54 9.94 21.25
CA GLY A 591 -5.20 9.53 21.62
C GLY A 591 -5.12 8.66 22.87
N PHE A 592 -5.60 7.42 22.83
CA PHE A 592 -5.18 6.41 23.81
C PHE A 592 -3.77 5.89 23.48
N ARG A 593 -2.75 6.71 23.73
CA ARG A 593 -1.36 6.25 23.84
C ARG A 593 -0.82 6.65 25.20
N THR A 594 -0.52 5.65 26.01
CA THR A 594 0.46 5.78 27.10
C THR A 594 1.73 6.36 26.50
N LEU A 595 2.15 7.52 27.00
CA LEU A 595 3.44 8.17 26.76
C LEU A 595 4.60 7.22 27.15
N SER A 596 4.85 6.18 26.37
CA SER A 596 6.06 5.39 26.52
C SER A 596 7.18 6.12 25.78
N ALA A 597 8.11 6.70 26.53
CA ALA A 597 9.26 7.48 26.11
C ALA A 597 10.24 6.80 25.10
N ARG A 598 9.90 5.62 24.55
CA ARG A 598 10.74 4.85 23.62
C ARG A 598 10.59 5.23 22.14
N SER A 599 9.49 5.87 21.73
CA SER A 599 9.29 6.20 20.31
C SER A 599 10.11 7.40 19.83
N TYR A 600 10.73 8.17 20.74
CA TYR A 600 11.62 9.28 20.41
C TYR A 600 13.09 8.85 20.21
N ALA A 601 13.42 7.57 20.48
CA ALA A 601 14.81 7.09 20.52
C ALA A 601 15.24 6.27 19.29
N HIS A 602 14.38 6.11 18.29
CA HIS A 602 14.74 5.50 17.00
C HIS A 602 14.54 6.55 15.91
N GLY A 603 15.63 6.87 15.20
CA GLY A 603 15.71 7.89 14.16
C GLY A 603 14.94 7.58 12.89
N SER A 604 13.68 7.14 13.00
CA SER A 604 12.69 7.36 11.94
C SER A 604 12.27 8.82 12.05
N ARG A 605 12.97 9.68 11.29
CA ARG A 605 12.72 11.11 11.14
C ARG A 605 11.46 11.33 10.28
N GLN A 606 10.35 10.70 10.66
CA GLN A 606 9.07 10.77 9.95
C GLN A 606 7.93 10.87 10.97
N ASN A 607 8.10 11.76 11.94
CA ASN A 607 7.00 12.23 12.78
C ASN A 607 6.44 13.49 12.13
N ASN A 608 5.21 13.43 11.62
CA ASN A 608 4.43 14.56 11.11
C ASN A 608 4.02 15.56 12.22
N ALA A 609 4.83 15.70 13.28
CA ALA A 609 4.73 16.75 14.30
C ALA A 609 5.30 18.09 13.83
N GLU A 610 5.73 18.15 12.59
CA GLU A 610 6.28 19.31 11.91
C GLU A 610 5.32 20.51 11.96
N ALA A 611 4.05 20.37 11.59
CA ALA A 611 3.13 21.50 11.50
C ALA A 611 2.91 22.25 12.84
N THR A 612 2.74 21.52 13.95
CA THR A 612 2.54 22.10 15.28
C THR A 612 3.83 22.69 15.85
N VAL A 613 4.97 22.03 15.60
CA VAL A 613 6.30 22.52 16.00
C VAL A 613 6.67 23.79 15.23
N TYR A 614 6.30 23.93 13.95
CA TYR A 614 6.54 25.16 13.18
C TYR A 614 5.63 26.33 13.59
N LEU A 615 4.43 26.03 14.11
CA LEU A 615 3.52 27.02 14.68
C LEU A 615 4.01 27.58 16.03
N PHE A 616 4.55 26.73 16.91
CA PHE A 616 4.85 27.10 18.31
C PHE A 616 6.34 27.12 18.71
N MET A 617 7.25 26.50 17.95
CA MET A 617 8.69 26.43 18.26
C MET A 617 9.58 26.93 17.11
N GLU A 618 10.79 27.41 17.46
CA GLU A 618 11.83 27.84 16.53
C GLU A 618 12.65 26.64 16.02
N VAL A 619 12.04 25.78 15.21
CA VAL A 619 12.75 24.67 14.56
C VAL A 619 13.05 25.04 13.11
N GLU A 620 14.28 24.78 12.66
CA GLU A 620 14.69 24.96 11.26
C GLU A 620 14.07 23.86 10.39
N MET A 621 13.43 24.27 9.28
CA MET A 621 13.00 23.37 8.21
C MET A 621 14.26 22.97 7.42
N GLU A 622 15.08 22.05 7.93
CA GLU A 622 16.12 21.42 7.13
C GLU A 622 15.47 20.37 6.21
N ASP A 623 14.99 20.83 5.05
CA ASP A 623 14.76 19.94 3.91
C ASP A 623 16.14 19.56 3.33
N ASP A 624 16.81 18.57 3.92
CA ASP A 624 18.09 18.01 3.41
C ASP A 624 17.99 17.45 1.96
N ASN A 625 16.78 17.43 1.38
CA ASN A 625 16.44 16.87 0.07
C ASN A 625 15.96 17.92 -0.96
N THR A 626 16.20 19.23 -0.78
CA THR A 626 15.78 20.27 -1.75
C THR A 626 16.32 20.10 -3.18
N ASP A 627 17.25 19.16 -3.42
CA ASP A 627 17.83 18.90 -4.74
C ASP A 627 17.05 17.88 -5.58
N GLN A 628 16.06 17.16 -5.03
CA GLN A 628 15.16 16.30 -5.82
C GLN A 628 13.95 17.07 -6.35
N ARG A 629 14.20 18.05 -7.24
CA ARG A 629 13.14 18.68 -8.04
C ARG A 629 12.36 17.60 -8.80
N CYS A 630 11.02 17.72 -8.85
CA CYS A 630 10.23 16.94 -9.79
C CYS A 630 10.83 17.12 -11.20
N PRO A 631 11.08 16.05 -11.95
CA PRO A 631 11.66 16.12 -13.27
C PRO A 631 10.73 16.97 -14.13
N ALA A 632 11.34 17.73 -15.03
CA ALA A 632 10.61 18.64 -15.90
C ALA A 632 9.47 17.93 -16.66
N THR A 633 9.59 16.62 -16.92
CA THR A 633 8.56 15.78 -17.55
C THR A 633 7.29 15.63 -16.69
N GLU A 634 7.42 15.35 -15.40
CA GLU A 634 6.26 15.21 -14.48
C GLU A 634 5.55 16.55 -14.29
N VAL A 635 6.31 17.64 -14.12
CA VAL A 635 5.77 19.00 -14.00
C VAL A 635 5.11 19.45 -15.30
N MET A 636 5.73 19.17 -16.45
CA MET A 636 5.16 19.47 -17.76
C MET A 636 3.85 18.71 -17.98
N LEU A 637 3.79 17.42 -17.62
CA LEU A 637 2.56 16.62 -17.74
C LEU A 637 1.45 17.20 -16.86
N LEU A 638 1.72 17.50 -15.58
CA LEU A 638 0.76 18.14 -14.69
C LEU A 638 0.27 19.49 -15.23
N THR A 639 1.19 20.30 -15.74
CA THR A 639 0.87 21.62 -16.29
C THR A 639 0.02 21.50 -17.56
N VAL A 640 0.34 20.57 -18.46
CA VAL A 640 -0.44 20.32 -19.69
C VAL A 640 -1.85 19.87 -19.35
N VAL A 641 -2.01 18.93 -18.42
CA VAL A 641 -3.35 18.46 -18.00
C VAL A 641 -4.13 19.59 -17.30
N GLY A 642 -3.47 20.40 -16.46
CA GLY A 642 -4.09 21.56 -15.82
C GLY A 642 -4.54 22.63 -16.81
N VAL A 643 -3.69 22.99 -17.78
CA VAL A 643 -4.02 23.95 -18.85
C VAL A 643 -5.15 23.41 -19.73
N LEU A 644 -5.12 22.12 -20.09
CA LEU A 644 -6.19 21.48 -20.84
C LEU A 644 -7.51 21.55 -20.08
N SER A 645 -7.51 21.28 -18.77
CA SER A 645 -8.70 21.36 -17.94
C SER A 645 -9.30 22.78 -17.90
N VAL A 646 -8.46 23.80 -17.75
CA VAL A 646 -8.90 25.19 -17.79
C VAL A 646 -9.44 25.55 -19.18
N ALA A 647 -8.73 25.17 -20.25
CA ALA A 647 -9.15 25.45 -21.62
C ALA A 647 -10.51 24.82 -21.96
N MET A 648 -10.73 23.55 -21.59
CA MET A 648 -12.01 22.88 -21.78
C MET A 648 -13.13 23.55 -20.97
N GLY A 649 -12.87 23.96 -19.73
CA GLY A 649 -13.85 24.65 -18.89
C GLY A 649 -14.23 26.02 -19.47
N THR A 650 -13.23 26.78 -19.95
CA THR A 650 -13.48 28.05 -20.63
C THR A 650 -14.25 27.87 -21.94
N ALA A 651 -13.95 26.81 -22.71
CA ALA A 651 -14.65 26.52 -23.96
C ALA A 651 -16.15 26.28 -23.72
N PHE A 652 -16.49 25.54 -22.66
CA PHE A 652 -17.88 25.36 -22.24
C PHE A 652 -18.53 26.70 -21.86
N LEU A 653 -17.88 27.52 -21.03
CA LEU A 653 -18.41 28.83 -20.61
C LEU A 653 -18.62 29.81 -21.78
N THR A 654 -17.84 29.70 -22.85
CA THR A 654 -18.01 30.53 -24.07
C THR A 654 -19.12 30.04 -25.01
N GLY A 655 -19.94 29.07 -24.60
CA GLY A 655 -21.02 28.49 -25.41
C GLY A 655 -20.64 27.21 -26.14
N GLY A 656 -19.54 26.55 -25.74
CA GLY A 656 -19.16 25.24 -26.26
C GLY A 656 -20.14 24.14 -25.82
N GLY A 657 -20.19 23.05 -26.59
CA GLY A 657 -21.09 21.93 -26.28
C GLY A 657 -20.79 21.22 -24.94
N PHE A 658 -21.77 20.46 -24.45
CA PHE A 658 -21.73 19.71 -23.19
C PHE A 658 -20.51 18.78 -23.03
N PHE A 659 -19.94 18.30 -24.14
CA PHE A 659 -18.70 17.53 -24.16
C PHE A 659 -17.55 18.21 -23.40
N PHE A 660 -17.43 19.54 -23.52
CA PHE A 660 -16.37 20.30 -22.86
C PHE A 660 -16.51 20.33 -21.33
N LEU A 661 -17.74 20.32 -20.80
CA LEU A 661 -17.99 20.20 -19.36
C LEU A 661 -17.50 18.84 -18.84
N CYS A 662 -17.87 17.75 -19.52
CA CYS A 662 -17.42 16.41 -19.16
C CYS A 662 -15.89 16.25 -19.25
N ALA A 663 -15.29 16.77 -20.33
CA ALA A 663 -13.84 16.74 -20.52
C ALA A 663 -13.11 17.49 -19.40
N THR A 664 -13.66 18.60 -18.91
CA THR A 664 -13.10 19.36 -17.79
C THR A 664 -13.10 18.55 -16.49
N ILE A 665 -14.22 17.89 -16.16
CA ILE A 665 -14.34 17.03 -14.97
C ILE A 665 -13.32 15.90 -15.02
N VAL A 666 -13.19 15.23 -16.17
CA VAL A 666 -12.23 14.13 -16.37
C VAL A 666 -10.79 14.64 -16.26
N ALA A 667 -10.47 15.78 -16.90
CA ALA A 667 -9.13 16.37 -16.83
C ALA A 667 -8.76 16.79 -15.39
N GLN A 668 -9.70 17.31 -14.61
CA GLN A 668 -9.48 17.61 -13.17
C GLN A 668 -9.21 16.32 -12.37
N ALA A 669 -9.96 15.25 -12.63
CA ALA A 669 -9.74 13.96 -11.97
C ALA A 669 -8.35 13.41 -12.27
N VAL A 670 -7.92 13.47 -13.54
CA VAL A 670 -6.58 13.05 -13.98
C VAL A 670 -5.49 13.93 -13.37
N LEU A 671 -5.69 15.25 -13.31
CA LEU A 671 -4.75 16.19 -12.70
C LEU A 671 -4.51 15.84 -11.22
N LEU A 672 -5.59 15.68 -10.45
CA LEU A 672 -5.51 15.34 -9.03
C LEU A 672 -4.87 13.98 -8.80
N LEU A 673 -5.18 13.00 -9.66
CA LEU A 673 -4.59 11.67 -9.62
C LEU A 673 -3.08 11.72 -9.85
N LEU A 674 -2.64 12.34 -10.94
CA LEU A 674 -1.23 12.45 -11.29
C LEU A 674 -0.46 13.25 -10.23
N CYS A 675 -1.05 14.33 -9.72
CA CYS A 675 -0.45 15.14 -8.67
C CYS A 675 -0.21 14.29 -7.42
N THR A 676 -1.24 13.55 -6.98
CA THR A 676 -1.15 12.67 -5.81
C THR A 676 -0.09 11.58 -6.02
N ILE A 677 -0.09 10.89 -7.16
CA ILE A 677 0.88 9.82 -7.47
C ILE A 677 2.32 10.34 -7.49
N PHE A 678 2.59 11.45 -8.19
CA PHE A 678 3.95 11.98 -8.33
C PHE A 678 4.51 12.52 -7.00
N MET A 679 3.67 13.23 -6.24
CA MET A 679 4.09 13.79 -4.95
C MET A 679 4.35 12.69 -3.91
N ILE A 680 3.59 11.59 -3.94
CA ILE A 680 3.77 10.50 -2.99
C ILE A 680 4.90 9.53 -3.39
N ALA A 681 5.05 9.23 -4.68
CA ALA A 681 6.11 8.32 -5.17
C ALA A 681 7.53 8.77 -4.78
N ARG A 682 7.71 10.06 -4.50
CA ARG A 682 9.01 10.65 -4.18
C ARG A 682 9.28 10.79 -2.68
N SER A 683 8.33 10.43 -1.80
CA SER A 683 8.48 10.51 -0.33
C SER A 683 9.02 11.86 0.17
N VAL A 684 8.71 12.95 -0.53
CA VAL A 684 9.20 14.30 -0.19
C VAL A 684 8.30 14.88 0.89
N SER A 685 8.92 15.62 1.81
CA SER A 685 8.44 16.23 3.07
C SER A 685 7.00 16.80 3.15
N SER A 686 6.66 17.40 4.29
CA SER A 686 5.41 18.17 4.54
C SER A 686 5.06 19.22 3.46
N SER A 687 6.02 19.60 2.60
CA SER A 687 5.79 20.41 1.40
C SER A 687 4.92 19.73 0.32
N SER A 688 4.99 18.39 0.21
CA SER A 688 4.19 17.61 -0.75
C SER A 688 2.71 17.62 -0.43
N ASP A 689 2.37 17.48 0.85
CA ASP A 689 0.98 17.49 1.31
C ASP A 689 0.32 18.84 1.05
N ILE A 690 1.08 19.94 1.19
CA ILE A 690 0.61 21.30 0.87
C ILE A 690 0.32 21.44 -0.62
N ILE A 691 1.17 20.89 -1.50
CA ILE A 691 0.95 20.92 -2.95
C ILE A 691 -0.29 20.09 -3.33
N ILE A 692 -0.46 18.89 -2.76
CA ILE A 692 -1.65 18.05 -3.01
C ILE A 692 -2.92 18.78 -2.54
N CYS A 693 -2.89 19.39 -1.35
CA CYS A 693 -4.02 20.15 -0.82
C CYS A 693 -4.31 21.40 -1.67
N GLY A 694 -3.28 22.11 -2.13
CA GLY A 694 -3.42 23.26 -3.02
C GLY A 694 -4.00 22.88 -4.38
N ALA A 695 -3.56 21.76 -4.97
CA ALA A 695 -4.11 21.24 -6.22
C ALA A 695 -5.58 20.82 -6.04
N PHE A 696 -5.90 20.10 -4.98
CA PHE A 696 -7.28 19.73 -4.62
C PHE A 696 -8.18 20.95 -4.47
N TYR A 697 -7.71 21.96 -3.74
CA TYR A 697 -8.41 23.23 -3.56
C TYR A 697 -8.66 23.90 -4.92
N ALA A 698 -7.62 24.08 -5.73
CA ALA A 698 -7.74 24.72 -7.04
C ALA A 698 -8.74 23.99 -7.97
N SER A 699 -8.71 22.66 -8.00
CA SER A 699 -9.63 21.84 -8.79
C SER A 699 -11.09 22.01 -8.39
N VAL A 700 -11.39 21.95 -7.09
CA VAL A 700 -12.77 22.10 -6.58
C VAL A 700 -13.32 23.49 -6.87
N PHE A 701 -12.52 24.53 -6.68
CA PHE A 701 -12.95 25.90 -6.96
C PHE A 701 -13.10 26.19 -8.45
N TRP A 702 -12.25 25.62 -9.30
CA TRP A 702 -12.44 25.71 -10.75
C TRP A 702 -13.75 25.07 -11.18
N MET A 703 -14.05 23.87 -10.68
CA MET A 703 -15.33 23.21 -10.90
C MET A 703 -16.50 24.06 -10.42
N ASN A 704 -16.40 24.65 -9.23
CA ASN A 704 -17.42 25.53 -8.69
C ASN A 704 -17.64 26.78 -9.58
N ALA A 705 -16.57 27.39 -10.08
CA ALA A 705 -16.64 28.56 -10.95
C ALA A 705 -17.35 28.25 -12.26
N ILE A 706 -17.07 27.10 -12.88
CA ILE A 706 -17.73 26.67 -14.13
C ILE A 706 -19.24 26.52 -13.93
N PHE A 707 -19.66 25.79 -12.89
CA PHE A 707 -21.08 25.58 -12.62
C PHE A 707 -21.80 26.88 -12.27
N THR A 708 -21.20 27.72 -11.42
CA THR A 708 -21.80 29.00 -10.99
C THR A 708 -21.97 29.96 -12.17
N LEU A 709 -20.94 30.12 -13.00
CA LEU A 709 -20.96 31.03 -14.15
C LEU A 709 -21.86 30.52 -15.27
N SER A 710 -21.95 29.21 -15.46
CA SER A 710 -22.85 28.60 -16.44
C SER A 710 -24.32 28.81 -16.10
N GLN A 711 -24.67 28.79 -14.80
CA GLN A 711 -26.05 28.91 -14.36
C GLN A 711 -26.51 30.38 -14.25
N ASN A 712 -25.75 31.18 -13.51
CA ASN A 712 -26.18 32.52 -13.10
C ASN A 712 -25.56 33.65 -13.96
N GLY A 713 -24.63 33.29 -14.86
CA GLY A 713 -23.86 34.26 -15.64
C GLY A 713 -22.84 35.04 -14.80
N TRP A 714 -22.27 36.07 -15.42
CA TRP A 714 -21.27 36.96 -14.79
C TRP A 714 -21.89 38.22 -14.15
N SER A 715 -23.14 38.53 -14.46
CA SER A 715 -23.86 39.69 -13.92
C SER A 715 -24.34 39.42 -12.50
N SER A 716 -24.56 40.49 -11.71
CA SER A 716 -25.07 40.45 -10.32
C SER A 716 -24.10 39.94 -9.24
N ASP A 717 -24.60 39.77 -8.01
CA ASP A 717 -23.86 39.36 -6.81
C ASP A 717 -23.11 38.02 -6.96
N TRP A 718 -23.54 37.17 -7.91
CA TRP A 718 -22.88 35.91 -8.27
C TRP A 718 -21.49 36.10 -8.88
N GLY A 719 -21.34 37.08 -9.78
CA GLY A 719 -20.05 37.42 -10.37
C GLY A 719 -19.09 37.96 -9.32
N SER A 720 -19.56 38.86 -8.44
CA SER A 720 -18.75 39.41 -7.34
C SER A 720 -18.30 38.34 -6.35
N SER A 721 -19.20 37.41 -5.99
CA SER A 721 -18.87 36.30 -5.08
C SER A 721 -17.87 35.34 -5.70
N THR A 722 -18.05 34.98 -6.97
CA THR A 722 -17.12 34.11 -7.71
C THR A 722 -15.74 34.76 -7.86
N LEU A 723 -15.68 36.06 -8.17
CA LEU A 723 -14.44 36.82 -8.26
C LEU A 723 -13.69 36.86 -6.92
N ALA A 724 -14.41 37.12 -5.82
CA ALA A 724 -13.83 37.15 -4.49
C ALA A 724 -13.29 35.77 -4.07
N VAL A 725 -13.98 34.68 -4.43
CA VAL A 725 -13.51 33.31 -4.20
C VAL A 725 -12.25 33.00 -5.02
N LEU A 726 -12.23 33.37 -6.31
CA LEU A 726 -11.05 33.21 -7.17
C LEU A 726 -9.85 34.00 -6.64
N PHE A 727 -10.08 35.22 -6.11
CA PHE A 727 -9.03 36.03 -5.50
C PHE A 727 -8.48 35.39 -4.22
N VAL A 728 -9.35 34.90 -3.33
CA VAL A 728 -8.94 34.18 -2.12
C VAL A 728 -8.16 32.92 -2.48
N MET A 729 -8.59 32.18 -3.51
CA MET A 729 -7.89 31.00 -4.01
C MET A 729 -6.51 31.35 -4.55
N LEU A 730 -6.42 32.35 -5.43
CA LEU A 730 -5.17 32.83 -5.99
C LEU A 730 -4.21 33.28 -4.87
N PHE A 731 -4.72 33.99 -3.86
CA PHE A 731 -3.94 34.40 -2.70
C PHE A 731 -3.35 33.19 -1.95
N PHE A 732 -4.15 32.17 -1.61
CA PHE A 732 -3.65 30.99 -0.91
C PHE A 732 -2.71 30.14 -1.76
N VAL A 733 -2.98 29.96 -3.07
CA VAL A 733 -2.10 29.23 -3.99
C VAL A 733 -0.78 29.94 -4.18
N ILE A 734 -0.78 31.26 -4.44
CA ILE A 734 0.45 32.05 -4.56
C ILE A 734 1.23 32.03 -3.25
N THR A 735 0.58 32.24 -2.11
CA THR A 735 1.27 32.24 -0.81
C THR A 735 1.86 30.86 -0.49
N GLY A 736 1.14 29.78 -0.82
CA GLY A 736 1.62 28.41 -0.74
C GLY A 736 2.85 28.17 -1.65
N MET A 737 2.75 28.53 -2.93
CA MET A 737 3.85 28.38 -3.90
C MET A 737 5.07 29.22 -3.51
N VAL A 738 4.90 30.45 -3.03
CA VAL A 738 5.97 31.31 -2.54
C VAL A 738 6.61 30.74 -1.27
N SER A 739 5.82 30.11 -0.39
CA SER A 739 6.33 29.47 0.82
C SER A 739 7.15 28.20 0.55
N VAL A 740 6.83 27.47 -0.54
CA VAL A 740 7.48 26.21 -0.92
C VAL A 740 8.66 26.43 -1.87
N PHE A 741 8.49 27.25 -2.90
CA PHE A 741 9.46 27.45 -3.99
C PHE A 741 10.21 28.78 -3.91
N GLY A 742 9.82 29.69 -3.01
CA GLY A 742 10.49 30.96 -2.87
C GLY A 742 11.92 30.79 -2.33
N PRO A 743 12.87 31.66 -2.74
CA PRO A 743 14.28 31.58 -2.35
C PRO A 743 14.54 32.00 -0.88
N TRP A 744 13.53 31.92 -0.02
CA TRP A 744 13.54 32.43 1.35
C TRP A 744 13.98 31.32 2.31
N LYS A 745 15.12 31.50 2.98
CA LYS A 745 15.61 30.58 4.03
C LYS A 745 15.30 31.11 5.43
N GLY A 746 15.12 30.20 6.39
CA GLY A 746 15.02 30.54 7.81
C GLY A 746 13.72 31.24 8.24
N ALA A 747 13.84 32.36 8.96
CA ALA A 747 12.74 33.00 9.69
C ALA A 747 11.60 33.54 8.81
N VAL A 748 11.90 33.98 7.59
CA VAL A 748 10.92 34.59 6.68
C VAL A 748 9.92 33.56 6.18
N ARG A 749 10.39 32.39 5.71
CA ARG A 749 9.54 31.25 5.31
C ARG A 749 8.62 30.80 6.46
N ARG A 750 9.14 30.77 7.69
CA ARG A 750 8.35 30.45 8.90
C ARG A 750 7.25 31.46 9.19
N TRP A 751 7.54 32.77 9.07
CA TRP A 751 6.53 33.81 9.27
C TRP A 751 5.43 33.76 8.20
N PHE A 752 5.77 33.57 6.93
CA PHE A 752 4.78 33.39 5.87
C PHE A 752 3.88 32.18 6.11
N PHE A 753 4.45 31.05 6.55
CA PHE A 753 3.66 29.87 6.91
C PHE A 753 2.70 30.15 8.08
N ARG A 754 3.18 30.76 9.16
CA ARG A 754 2.35 31.11 10.34
C ARG A 754 1.21 32.05 9.99
N VAL A 755 1.49 33.11 9.23
CA VAL A 755 0.47 34.08 8.80
C VAL A 755 -0.57 33.40 7.90
N SER A 756 -0.14 32.59 6.93
CA SER A 756 -1.04 31.85 6.05
C SER A 756 -1.94 30.88 6.81
N TRP A 757 -1.37 30.16 7.79
CA TRP A 757 -2.12 29.24 8.62
C TRP A 757 -3.13 29.95 9.53
N LEU A 758 -2.73 31.06 10.16
CA LEU A 758 -3.65 31.87 10.99
C LEU A 758 -4.78 32.46 10.16
N LEU A 759 -4.51 32.92 8.94
CA LEU A 759 -5.54 33.40 8.01
C LEU A 759 -6.51 32.28 7.60
N LEU A 760 -6.00 31.08 7.32
CA LEU A 760 -6.84 29.92 7.02
C LEU A 760 -7.72 29.52 8.22
N LEU A 761 -7.15 29.52 9.43
CA LEU A 761 -7.89 29.23 10.66
C LEU A 761 -8.98 30.27 10.92
N LEU A 762 -8.65 31.56 10.73
CA LEU A 762 -9.60 32.66 10.89
C LEU A 762 -10.74 32.56 9.87
N HIS A 763 -10.42 32.23 8.61
CA HIS A 763 -11.41 31.99 7.56
C HIS A 763 -12.33 30.81 7.93
N LEU A 764 -11.76 29.68 8.37
CA LEU A 764 -12.52 28.51 8.81
C LEU A 764 -13.46 28.84 9.98
N ILE A 765 -12.96 29.53 11.02
CA ILE A 765 -13.77 29.93 12.18
C ILE A 765 -14.88 30.89 11.75
N GLY A 766 -14.58 31.86 10.88
CA GLY A 766 -15.56 32.79 10.32
C GLY A 766 -16.68 32.07 9.57
N CYS A 767 -16.33 31.15 8.66
CA CYS A 767 -17.29 30.36 7.89
C CYS A 767 -18.13 29.44 8.77
N VAL A 768 -17.54 28.76 9.76
CA VAL A 768 -18.27 27.89 10.70
C VAL A 768 -19.22 28.71 11.57
N THR A 769 -18.80 29.88 12.05
CA THR A 769 -19.65 30.78 12.84
C THR A 769 -20.83 31.29 12.02
N ALA A 770 -20.59 31.71 10.77
CA ALA A 770 -21.64 32.13 9.88
C ALA A 770 -22.60 30.96 9.52
N LEU A 771 -22.09 29.75 9.28
CA LEU A 771 -22.91 28.55 9.10
C LEU A 771 -23.79 28.27 10.33
N MET A 772 -23.28 28.47 11.55
CA MET A 772 -24.09 28.31 12.77
C MET A 772 -25.26 29.31 12.84
N VAL A 773 -25.09 30.51 12.29
CA VAL A 773 -26.16 31.53 12.23
C VAL A 773 -27.20 31.19 11.14
N PHE A 774 -26.76 30.83 9.94
CA PHE A 774 -27.67 30.56 8.82
C PHE A 774 -28.34 29.17 8.87
N ASN A 775 -27.62 28.15 9.35
CA ASN A 775 -28.10 26.78 9.45
C ASN A 775 -27.40 26.05 10.61
N TYR A 776 -27.89 26.30 11.84
CA TYR A 776 -27.26 25.79 13.06
C TYR A 776 -27.05 24.27 13.08
N ARG A 777 -27.94 23.48 12.44
CA ARG A 777 -27.83 22.01 12.41
C ARG A 777 -26.62 21.57 11.61
N PHE A 778 -26.46 22.12 10.41
CA PHE A 778 -25.31 21.82 9.57
C PHE A 778 -24.03 22.47 10.10
N GLY A 779 -24.13 23.70 10.64
CA GLY A 779 -23.02 24.38 11.32
C GLY A 779 -22.45 23.55 12.47
N LEU A 780 -23.30 22.92 13.30
CA LEU A 780 -22.87 22.10 14.43
C LEU A 780 -22.16 20.81 13.96
N PHE A 781 -22.66 20.22 12.88
CA PHE A 781 -22.02 19.08 12.23
C PHE A 781 -20.62 19.45 11.70
N VAL A 782 -20.50 20.54 10.93
CA VAL A 782 -19.22 21.01 10.39
C VAL A 782 -18.27 21.43 11.51
N ALA A 783 -18.77 22.07 12.58
CA ALA A 783 -17.97 22.45 13.73
C ALA A 783 -17.36 21.23 14.44
N ALA A 784 -18.15 20.15 14.63
CA ALA A 784 -17.65 18.90 15.21
C ALA A 784 -16.56 18.27 14.33
N LEU A 785 -16.76 18.26 13.01
CA LEU A 785 -15.76 17.77 12.05
C LEU A 785 -14.50 18.65 12.01
N ALA A 786 -14.64 19.98 12.07
CA ALA A 786 -13.53 20.92 12.09
C ALA A 786 -12.72 20.78 13.39
N LEU A 787 -13.39 20.66 14.55
CA LEU A 787 -12.74 20.42 15.83
C LEU A 787 -11.98 19.09 15.82
N HIS A 788 -12.58 18.03 15.29
CA HIS A 788 -11.93 16.73 15.12
C HIS A 788 -10.68 16.84 14.22
N LEU A 789 -10.76 17.62 13.13
CA LEU A 789 -9.65 17.83 12.20
C LEU A 789 -8.50 18.57 12.88
N LEU A 790 -8.81 19.65 13.60
CA LEU A 790 -7.84 20.44 14.35
C LEU A 790 -7.15 19.60 15.43
N LEU A 791 -7.91 18.78 16.18
CA LEU A 791 -7.34 17.84 17.15
C LEU A 791 -6.41 16.81 16.49
N GLY A 792 -6.78 16.32 15.31
CA GLY A 792 -5.96 15.41 14.51
C GLY A 792 -4.64 16.05 14.06
N VAL A 793 -4.70 17.27 13.52
CA VAL A 793 -3.51 18.03 13.06
C VAL A 793 -2.59 18.38 14.23
N MET A 794 -3.14 18.76 15.38
CA MET A 794 -2.36 19.13 16.57
C MET A 794 -1.63 17.93 17.21
N ARG A 795 -2.04 16.69 16.94
CA ARG A 795 -1.54 15.48 17.61
C ARG A 795 -0.68 14.55 16.73
N ALA A 796 -0.29 15.00 15.54
CA ALA A 796 0.91 14.55 14.83
C ALA A 796 1.04 13.03 14.58
N ASN A 797 0.06 12.42 13.94
CA ASN A 797 0.23 11.08 13.37
C ASN A 797 0.06 11.14 11.85
N GLU A 798 0.66 10.22 11.08
CA GLU A 798 0.38 10.02 9.64
C GLU A 798 -1.14 9.90 9.43
N THR A 799 -1.79 10.98 8.95
CA THR A 799 -3.25 11.14 9.02
C THR A 799 -3.96 10.47 7.86
N SER A 800 -3.37 10.41 6.68
CA SER A 800 -4.00 9.90 5.46
C SER A 800 -3.11 8.90 4.71
N ASN A 801 -3.76 8.01 3.96
CA ASN A 801 -3.15 7.00 3.10
C ASN A 801 -3.58 7.28 1.65
N ASN A 802 -2.68 7.04 0.70
CA ASN A 802 -2.86 7.27 -0.74
C ASN A 802 -4.18 6.69 -1.25
N PHE A 803 -4.53 5.50 -0.79
CA PHE A 803 -5.76 4.80 -1.19
C PHE A 803 -7.02 5.58 -0.78
N GLY A 804 -7.01 6.26 0.37
CA GLY A 804 -8.15 7.05 0.83
C GLY A 804 -8.36 8.31 -0.01
N ILE A 805 -7.28 9.04 -0.30
CA ILE A 805 -7.32 10.24 -1.17
C ILE A 805 -7.80 9.86 -2.57
N PHE A 806 -7.21 8.80 -3.15
CA PHE A 806 -7.60 8.28 -4.46
C PHE A 806 -9.08 7.93 -4.51
N THR A 807 -9.54 7.08 -3.58
CA THR A 807 -10.91 6.56 -3.60
C THR A 807 -11.95 7.67 -3.48
N MET A 808 -11.73 8.64 -2.58
CA MET A 808 -12.67 9.76 -2.40
C MET A 808 -12.69 10.70 -3.60
N THR A 809 -11.52 11.02 -4.15
CA THR A 809 -11.40 11.94 -5.29
C THR A 809 -12.00 11.34 -6.56
N THR A 810 -11.64 10.08 -6.87
CA THR A 810 -12.19 9.34 -8.00
C THR A 810 -13.68 9.08 -7.83
N GLY A 811 -14.13 8.74 -6.61
CA GLY A 811 -15.55 8.54 -6.33
C GLY A 811 -16.36 9.82 -6.56
N PHE A 812 -15.90 10.96 -6.03
CA PHE A 812 -16.58 12.25 -6.21
C PHE A 812 -16.69 12.66 -7.68
N THR A 813 -15.59 12.55 -8.45
CA THR A 813 -15.60 12.94 -9.86
C THR A 813 -16.44 12.02 -10.73
N LEU A 814 -16.43 10.71 -10.48
CA LEU A 814 -17.27 9.74 -11.20
C LEU A 814 -18.75 9.96 -10.92
N VAL A 815 -19.13 10.22 -9.66
CA VAL A 815 -20.53 10.48 -9.30
C VAL A 815 -20.99 11.82 -9.87
N LEU A 816 -20.17 12.86 -9.83
CA LEU A 816 -20.48 14.14 -10.47
C LEU A 816 -20.65 13.98 -11.99
N LEU A 817 -19.75 13.24 -12.64
CA LEU A 817 -19.86 12.92 -14.07
C LEU A 817 -21.14 12.14 -14.38
N ALA A 818 -21.53 11.19 -13.52
CA ALA A 818 -22.79 10.46 -13.67
C ALA A 818 -24.01 11.40 -13.60
N CYS A 819 -24.04 12.35 -12.65
CA CYS A 819 -25.09 13.36 -12.57
C CYS A 819 -25.16 14.19 -13.87
N CYS A 820 -24.01 14.62 -14.40
CA CYS A 820 -23.91 15.35 -15.66
C CYS A 820 -24.47 14.55 -16.84
N LEU A 821 -24.02 13.30 -17.02
CA LEU A 821 -24.44 12.46 -18.14
C LEU A 821 -25.93 12.12 -18.07
N LEU A 822 -26.45 11.76 -16.90
CA LEU A 822 -27.87 11.44 -16.72
C LEU A 822 -28.79 12.64 -17.01
N ALA A 823 -28.39 13.85 -16.60
CA ALA A 823 -29.12 15.06 -16.92
C ALA A 823 -29.08 15.36 -18.43
N TYR A 824 -27.92 15.24 -19.07
CA TYR A 824 -27.78 15.46 -20.51
C TYR A 824 -28.64 14.50 -21.34
N PHE A 825 -28.71 13.21 -20.97
CA PHE A 825 -29.58 12.26 -21.66
C PHE A 825 -31.06 12.60 -21.50
N SER A 826 -31.47 13.17 -20.36
CA SER A 826 -32.85 13.61 -20.16
C SER A 826 -33.18 14.87 -20.97
N ASP A 827 -32.24 15.80 -21.11
CA ASP A 827 -32.39 17.03 -21.89
C ASP A 827 -32.45 16.73 -23.41
N ALA A 828 -31.63 15.77 -23.87
CA ALA A 828 -31.57 15.36 -25.27
C ALA A 828 -32.85 14.66 -25.81
N GLU A 829 -33.82 14.33 -24.94
CA GLU A 829 -35.12 13.77 -25.35
C GLU A 829 -36.14 14.86 -25.74
N VAL A 830 -35.88 16.13 -25.41
CA VAL A 830 -36.68 17.27 -25.86
C VAL A 830 -36.52 17.42 -27.36
N TYR A 831 -37.64 17.61 -28.07
CA TYR A 831 -37.64 17.70 -29.53
C TYR A 831 -38.51 18.86 -30.03
N GLU A 832 -38.27 19.24 -31.28
CA GLU A 832 -39.03 20.24 -32.01
C GLU A 832 -39.67 19.62 -33.26
N GLY A 833 -40.83 20.13 -33.67
CA GLY A 833 -41.58 19.65 -34.83
C GLY A 833 -42.56 18.51 -34.51
N SER A 834 -43.37 18.15 -35.51
CA SER A 834 -44.45 17.16 -35.36
C SER A 834 -43.94 15.75 -35.64
N VAL A 835 -44.14 14.84 -34.68
CA VAL A 835 -43.73 13.43 -34.79
C VAL A 835 -44.90 12.48 -35.06
N SER A 836 -46.14 12.94 -34.90
CA SER A 836 -47.34 12.09 -35.07
C SER A 836 -47.53 11.50 -36.47
N SER A 837 -46.84 12.04 -37.48
CA SER A 837 -46.82 11.49 -38.83
C SER A 837 -45.93 10.26 -38.98
N ALA A 838 -44.83 10.19 -38.23
CA ALA A 838 -43.85 9.11 -38.28
C ALA A 838 -44.04 8.10 -37.13
N LEU A 839 -44.36 8.60 -35.93
CA LEU A 839 -44.59 7.82 -34.72
C LEU A 839 -46.11 7.64 -34.53
N PHE A 840 -46.61 6.42 -34.72
CA PHE A 840 -47.99 6.04 -34.45
C PHE A 840 -49.10 6.88 -35.12
N PRO A 841 -49.18 6.90 -36.47
CA PRO A 841 -50.12 7.77 -37.20
C PRO A 841 -51.61 7.43 -37.04
N ASN A 842 -51.95 6.21 -36.56
CA ASN A 842 -53.32 5.67 -36.51
C ASN A 842 -53.87 5.45 -35.09
N TYR A 843 -53.24 6.00 -34.05
CA TYR A 843 -53.66 5.75 -32.66
C TYR A 843 -55.13 6.12 -32.40
N ALA A 844 -55.61 7.27 -32.91
CA ALA A 844 -56.99 7.73 -32.74
C ALA A 844 -58.07 6.80 -33.33
N HIS A 845 -57.70 5.87 -34.22
CA HIS A 845 -58.61 4.93 -34.87
C HIS A 845 -58.58 3.52 -34.26
N ARG A 846 -57.81 3.30 -33.19
CA ARG A 846 -57.70 2.00 -32.54
C ARG A 846 -59.03 1.69 -31.81
N PRO A 847 -59.70 0.56 -32.08
CA PRO A 847 -60.91 0.19 -31.36
C PRO A 847 -60.57 -0.07 -29.89
N SER A 848 -61.24 0.63 -28.97
CA SER A 848 -61.10 0.35 -27.54
C SER A 848 -61.48 -1.11 -27.27
N ALA A 849 -60.60 -1.89 -26.63
CA ALA A 849 -60.95 -3.23 -26.18
C ALA A 849 -62.26 -3.17 -25.37
N SER A 850 -63.23 -4.02 -25.74
CA SER A 850 -64.56 -4.11 -25.14
C SER A 850 -64.50 -4.06 -23.60
N PRO A 851 -65.45 -3.37 -22.92
CA PRO A 851 -65.41 -3.10 -21.49
C PRO A 851 -65.74 -4.37 -20.67
N ALA A 852 -64.83 -5.34 -20.65
CA ALA A 852 -64.84 -6.44 -19.69
C ALA A 852 -64.23 -5.96 -18.36
N SER A 853 -65.01 -5.11 -17.67
CA SER A 853 -64.98 -4.84 -16.22
C SER A 853 -63.66 -5.06 -15.45
N TRP A 854 -62.65 -4.25 -15.71
CA TRP A 854 -61.64 -3.89 -14.70
C TRP A 854 -61.44 -2.37 -14.71
N HIS A 855 -62.49 -1.64 -14.32
CA HIS A 855 -62.31 -0.24 -13.96
C HIS A 855 -61.44 -0.19 -12.69
N LEU A 856 -60.24 0.37 -12.80
CA LEU A 856 -59.48 0.89 -11.67
C LEU A 856 -60.28 2.05 -11.05
N ARG A 857 -61.34 1.73 -10.29
CA ARG A 857 -62.09 2.72 -9.51
C ARG A 857 -61.26 3.11 -8.28
N PHE A 858 -60.53 4.21 -8.43
CA PHE A 858 -59.99 4.99 -7.30
C PHE A 858 -61.08 5.83 -6.65
N THR A 859 -62.11 5.20 -6.10
CA THR A 859 -63.20 5.92 -5.44
C THR A 859 -63.33 5.51 -3.98
N ASP A 860 -63.35 6.53 -3.13
CA ASP A 860 -63.49 6.48 -1.68
C ASP A 860 -64.66 5.63 -1.19
N ARG A 861 -64.41 4.94 -0.08
CA ARG A 861 -65.39 4.13 0.62
C ARG A 861 -66.12 4.98 1.64
N ALA A 862 -67.32 5.45 1.30
CA ALA A 862 -68.30 5.92 2.28
C ALA A 862 -69.61 5.12 2.15
N GLY A 863 -69.89 4.28 3.15
CA GLY A 863 -71.23 3.83 3.56
C GLY A 863 -72.04 2.91 2.64
N SER A 864 -72.26 1.66 3.09
CA SER A 864 -73.59 1.18 3.51
C SER A 864 -73.66 -0.35 3.50
N ARG A 865 -74.12 -0.91 4.63
CA ARG A 865 -74.54 -2.30 4.79
C ARG A 865 -75.83 -2.53 4.00
N MET A 866 -75.89 -3.55 3.16
CA MET A 866 -77.12 -4.35 3.04
C MET A 866 -76.87 -5.76 2.50
N HIS A 867 -77.45 -6.71 3.24
CA HIS A 867 -77.61 -8.13 2.91
C HIS A 867 -78.41 -8.35 1.62
N VAL A 868 -78.03 -9.36 0.83
CA VAL A 868 -78.84 -10.47 0.22
C VAL A 868 -77.79 -11.37 -0.46
N SER A 869 -77.40 -12.57 0.00
CA SER A 869 -78.06 -13.89 0.15
C SER A 869 -78.38 -14.65 -1.15
N ARG A 870 -77.72 -15.82 -1.29
CA ARG A 870 -78.03 -17.04 -2.10
C ARG A 870 -77.72 -16.99 -3.61
N MET A 871 -77.19 -18.02 -4.28
CA MET A 871 -76.76 -19.40 -3.94
C MET A 871 -76.02 -19.95 -5.18
N ALA A 872 -74.81 -20.50 -5.04
CA ALA A 872 -74.28 -21.66 -5.78
C ALA A 872 -72.78 -21.85 -5.44
N THR A 873 -72.46 -22.98 -4.83
CA THR A 873 -71.10 -23.49 -4.54
C THR A 873 -71.08 -24.98 -4.92
N PRO A 874 -69.92 -25.66 -4.95
CA PRO A 874 -68.61 -25.23 -5.46
C PRO A 874 -67.93 -26.34 -6.31
N ALA A 875 -66.97 -25.97 -7.16
CA ALA A 875 -65.89 -26.89 -7.55
C ALA A 875 -64.58 -26.29 -7.05
N SER A 876 -63.94 -27.04 -6.16
CA SER A 876 -62.81 -26.68 -5.32
C SER A 876 -61.50 -26.54 -6.12
N ALA A 877 -60.97 -25.32 -6.15
CA ALA A 877 -59.53 -25.10 -6.09
C ALA A 877 -59.29 -24.24 -4.84
N ALA A 878 -58.67 -24.81 -3.82
CA ALA A 878 -58.27 -24.12 -2.62
C ALA A 878 -57.17 -23.09 -2.96
N ALA A 879 -57.58 -21.93 -3.44
CA ALA A 879 -56.77 -20.73 -3.38
C ALA A 879 -56.74 -20.29 -1.91
N GLN A 880 -55.66 -20.65 -1.23
CA GLN A 880 -55.32 -20.07 0.06
C GLN A 880 -55.40 -18.54 -0.04
N SER A 881 -56.08 -17.98 0.94
CA SER A 881 -56.39 -16.58 1.14
C SER A 881 -55.14 -15.72 1.39
N ASN A 882 -54.32 -15.55 0.36
CA ASN A 882 -53.38 -14.43 0.23
C ASN A 882 -53.75 -13.71 -1.07
N THR A 883 -54.77 -12.86 -1.03
CA THR A 883 -55.04 -11.91 -2.12
C THR A 883 -53.91 -10.89 -2.13
N THR A 884 -52.80 -11.23 -2.77
CA THR A 884 -51.82 -10.28 -3.27
C THR A 884 -52.54 -9.40 -4.28
N TYR A 885 -52.66 -8.11 -3.99
CA TYR A 885 -53.22 -7.13 -4.92
C TYR A 885 -52.25 -6.97 -6.10
N VAL A 886 -52.52 -7.68 -7.19
CA VAL A 886 -51.76 -7.59 -8.44
C VAL A 886 -52.34 -6.45 -9.27
N MET A 887 -51.53 -5.43 -9.55
CA MET A 887 -51.85 -4.38 -10.53
C MET A 887 -52.21 -5.06 -11.87
N PRO A 888 -53.23 -4.60 -12.62
CA PRO A 888 -53.58 -5.26 -13.86
C PRO A 888 -52.36 -5.30 -14.80
N PRO A 889 -52.22 -6.35 -15.62
CA PRO A 889 -51.17 -6.44 -16.63
C PRO A 889 -51.13 -5.15 -17.44
N LEU A 890 -49.93 -4.67 -17.74
CA LEU A 890 -49.70 -3.35 -18.34
C LEU A 890 -50.64 -3.02 -19.51
N CYS A 891 -50.84 -3.97 -20.42
CA CYS A 891 -51.65 -3.82 -21.63
C CYS A 891 -53.18 -3.84 -21.37
N LEU A 892 -53.61 -4.28 -20.19
CA LEU A 892 -55.01 -4.26 -19.76
C LEU A 892 -55.36 -3.03 -18.91
N ALA A 893 -54.37 -2.19 -18.58
CA ALA A 893 -54.58 -0.98 -17.80
C ALA A 893 -55.31 0.08 -18.65
N GLN A 894 -56.53 0.44 -18.24
CA GLN A 894 -57.30 1.55 -18.79
C GLN A 894 -57.38 2.71 -17.79
N PHE A 895 -57.07 3.91 -18.25
CA PHE A 895 -57.04 5.14 -17.44
C PHE A 895 -58.19 6.10 -17.78
N GLY A 896 -58.86 5.86 -18.91
CA GLY A 896 -60.05 6.57 -19.37
C GLY A 896 -60.76 5.74 -20.44
N PRO A 897 -61.92 6.20 -20.94
CA PRO A 897 -62.68 5.48 -21.97
C PRO A 897 -61.92 5.31 -23.29
N THR A 898 -60.98 6.22 -23.58
CA THR A 898 -60.18 6.29 -24.81
C THR A 898 -58.67 6.13 -24.55
N LEU A 899 -58.27 5.83 -23.31
CA LEU A 899 -56.88 5.97 -22.87
C LEU A 899 -56.33 4.70 -22.21
N ASP A 900 -55.44 4.03 -22.94
CA ASP A 900 -54.64 2.88 -22.49
C ASP A 900 -53.22 3.32 -22.04
N VAL A 901 -52.38 2.36 -21.69
CA VAL A 901 -50.97 2.62 -21.32
C VAL A 901 -50.14 3.21 -22.46
N LEU A 902 -50.46 2.85 -23.71
CA LEU A 902 -49.78 3.39 -24.90
C LEU A 902 -50.16 4.86 -25.11
N GLY A 903 -51.43 5.21 -24.87
CA GLY A 903 -51.90 6.59 -24.84
C GLY A 903 -51.18 7.42 -23.78
N MET A 904 -50.98 6.87 -22.57
CA MET A 904 -50.16 7.52 -21.54
C MET A 904 -48.71 7.72 -22.00
N ALA A 905 -48.12 6.75 -22.70
CA ALA A 905 -46.77 6.87 -23.26
C ALA A 905 -46.69 7.97 -24.34
N LEU A 906 -47.70 8.06 -25.22
CA LEU A 906 -47.79 9.12 -26.23
C LEU A 906 -47.98 10.51 -25.60
N PHE A 907 -48.74 10.62 -24.50
CA PHE A 907 -48.81 11.87 -23.73
C PHE A 907 -47.47 12.24 -23.10
N ALA A 908 -46.71 11.26 -22.57
CA ALA A 908 -45.35 11.50 -22.08
C ALA A 908 -44.44 12.05 -23.19
N LYS A 909 -44.49 11.48 -24.41
CA LYS A 909 -43.76 11.98 -25.57
C LYS A 909 -44.25 13.38 -25.99
N LEU A 910 -45.56 13.59 -26.08
CA LEU A 910 -46.15 14.89 -26.41
C LEU A 910 -45.70 16.00 -25.46
N GLY A 911 -45.54 15.67 -24.17
CA GLY A 911 -45.02 16.58 -23.16
C GLY A 911 -43.59 17.03 -23.40
N LEU A 912 -42.76 16.25 -24.11
CA LEU A 912 -41.36 16.56 -24.44
C LEU A 912 -41.21 17.49 -25.67
N ASN A 913 -42.31 17.83 -26.36
CA ASN A 913 -42.28 18.75 -27.50
C ASN A 913 -42.20 20.20 -27.01
N ASP A 914 -41.15 20.93 -27.40
CA ASP A 914 -41.01 22.35 -27.07
C ASP A 914 -41.82 23.27 -28.02
N ASP A 915 -42.11 22.79 -29.24
CA ASP A 915 -42.90 23.54 -30.22
C ASP A 915 -44.40 23.37 -29.94
N ALA A 916 -45.02 24.43 -29.39
CA ALA A 916 -46.45 24.46 -29.10
C ALA A 916 -47.35 24.23 -30.33
N ALA A 917 -46.95 24.63 -31.53
CA ALA A 917 -47.72 24.43 -32.76
C ALA A 917 -47.68 22.96 -33.21
N ALA A 918 -46.50 22.35 -33.18
CA ALA A 918 -46.34 20.91 -33.42
C ALA A 918 -47.04 20.08 -32.34
N GLN A 919 -46.92 20.44 -31.06
CA GLN A 919 -47.60 19.77 -29.96
C GLN A 919 -49.13 19.80 -30.15
N LYS A 920 -49.70 20.93 -30.59
CA LYS A 920 -51.12 21.01 -30.92
C LYS A 920 -51.51 20.11 -32.10
N THR A 921 -50.64 20.01 -33.11
CA THR A 921 -50.85 19.15 -34.28
C THR A 921 -50.85 17.67 -33.89
N ASP A 922 -49.86 17.25 -33.10
CA ASP A 922 -49.73 15.89 -32.58
C ASP A 922 -50.90 15.54 -31.64
N LEU A 923 -51.31 16.47 -30.76
CA LEU A 923 -52.48 16.32 -29.89
C LEU A 923 -53.76 16.08 -30.69
N HIS A 924 -54.04 16.90 -31.72
CA HIS A 924 -55.26 16.73 -32.53
C HIS A 924 -55.28 15.41 -33.29
N ARG A 925 -54.11 14.89 -33.69
CA ARG A 925 -54.00 13.65 -34.46
C ARG A 925 -54.12 12.41 -33.58
N TRP A 926 -53.46 12.37 -32.42
CA TRP A 926 -53.53 11.24 -31.50
C TRP A 926 -54.77 11.27 -30.60
N PHE A 927 -55.16 12.45 -30.11
CA PHE A 927 -56.19 12.63 -29.09
C PHE A 927 -57.16 13.78 -29.43
N PRO A 928 -58.02 13.62 -30.46
CA PRO A 928 -58.87 14.71 -30.95
C PRO A 928 -59.88 15.25 -29.91
N SER A 929 -60.20 14.48 -28.86
CA SER A 929 -61.10 14.88 -27.78
C SER A 929 -60.44 15.75 -26.70
N PHE A 930 -59.11 15.78 -26.62
CA PHE A 930 -58.37 16.52 -25.60
C PHE A 930 -58.08 17.95 -26.06
N LYS A 931 -58.13 18.90 -25.10
CA LYS A 931 -57.75 20.30 -25.30
C LYS A 931 -56.62 20.68 -24.36
N ARG A 932 -55.66 21.47 -24.83
CA ARG A 932 -54.61 22.06 -23.99
C ARG A 932 -55.22 23.14 -23.09
N LEU A 933 -54.96 23.08 -21.80
CA LEU A 933 -55.30 24.12 -20.84
C LEU A 933 -54.19 25.18 -20.83
N PRO A 934 -54.53 26.47 -20.70
CA PRO A 934 -53.53 27.51 -20.47
C PRO A 934 -52.89 27.27 -19.10
N THR A 935 -51.63 26.87 -19.08
CA THR A 935 -50.86 26.76 -17.85
C THR A 935 -50.43 28.17 -17.41
N PRO A 936 -50.64 28.54 -16.13
CA PRO A 936 -50.26 29.87 -15.66
C PRO A 936 -48.75 30.06 -15.77
N GLU A 937 -48.30 31.23 -16.25
CA GLU A 937 -46.89 31.65 -16.40
C GLU A 937 -46.06 31.59 -15.10
N MET A 938 -46.66 31.23 -13.96
CA MET A 938 -46.02 31.16 -12.64
C MET A 938 -45.36 29.81 -12.32
N VAL A 939 -45.42 28.81 -13.21
CA VAL A 939 -44.65 27.57 -13.05
C VAL A 939 -43.16 27.89 -13.21
N ASP A 940 -42.32 27.30 -12.38
CA ASP A 940 -40.86 27.45 -12.38
C ASP A 940 -40.24 26.88 -13.68
N THR A 941 -40.39 27.59 -14.80
CA THR A 941 -40.00 27.16 -16.15
C THR A 941 -38.51 26.87 -16.30
N GLU A 942 -37.70 27.37 -15.35
CA GLU A 942 -36.26 27.16 -15.31
C GLU A 942 -35.92 25.67 -15.10
N VAL A 943 -36.72 24.92 -14.32
CA VAL A 943 -36.35 23.54 -13.95
C VAL A 943 -37.23 22.47 -14.60
N MET A 944 -38.53 22.72 -14.66
CA MET A 944 -39.48 21.76 -15.18
C MET A 944 -40.66 22.53 -15.75
N HIS A 945 -40.95 22.29 -17.03
CA HIS A 945 -42.16 22.80 -17.64
C HIS A 945 -43.29 21.78 -17.50
N LEU A 946 -44.49 22.28 -17.24
CA LEU A 946 -45.69 21.47 -17.11
C LEU A 946 -46.70 21.90 -18.16
N ASP A 947 -47.24 20.92 -18.89
CA ASP A 947 -48.36 21.11 -19.80
C ASP A 947 -49.56 20.33 -19.29
N ALA A 948 -50.75 20.90 -19.42
CA ALA A 948 -51.99 20.25 -18.99
C ALA A 948 -52.96 20.09 -20.16
N PHE A 949 -53.55 18.89 -20.28
CA PHE A 949 -54.51 18.53 -21.29
C PHE A 949 -55.78 17.99 -20.63
N ARG A 950 -56.94 18.44 -21.07
CA ARG A 950 -58.23 18.06 -20.47
C ARG A 950 -59.19 17.51 -21.52
N GLU A 951 -59.83 16.41 -21.16
CA GLU A 951 -60.96 15.82 -21.88
C GLU A 951 -62.21 15.91 -21.01
N GLU A 952 -63.29 16.45 -21.58
CA GLU A 952 -64.59 16.53 -20.93
C GLU A 952 -65.49 15.44 -21.50
N THR A 953 -65.87 14.47 -20.66
CA THR A 953 -66.76 13.37 -21.03
C THR A 953 -68.01 13.39 -20.15
N PRO A 954 -69.15 12.83 -20.60
CA PRO A 954 -70.39 12.81 -19.80
C PRO A 954 -70.28 11.98 -18.51
N THR A 955 -69.25 11.13 -18.37
CA THR A 955 -69.05 10.27 -17.21
C THR A 955 -68.04 10.82 -16.21
N VAL A 956 -66.81 11.11 -16.66
CA VAL A 956 -65.67 11.52 -15.81
C VAL A 956 -64.75 12.44 -16.63
N ASN A 957 -64.38 13.59 -16.07
CA ASN A 957 -63.40 14.46 -16.71
C ASN A 957 -61.99 13.93 -16.46
N THR A 958 -61.16 13.89 -17.50
CA THR A 958 -59.78 13.40 -17.40
C THR A 958 -58.83 14.54 -17.69
N THR A 959 -57.96 14.86 -16.73
CA THR A 959 -56.91 15.86 -16.89
C THR A 959 -55.55 15.18 -16.81
N ILE A 960 -54.74 15.35 -17.86
CA ILE A 960 -53.39 14.80 -17.98
C ILE A 960 -52.40 15.96 -17.88
N VAL A 961 -51.52 15.90 -16.89
CA VAL A 961 -50.44 16.86 -16.71
C VAL A 961 -49.14 16.17 -17.11
N THR A 962 -48.48 16.69 -18.14
CA THR A 962 -47.21 16.19 -18.63
C THR A 962 -46.06 17.07 -18.14
N SER A 963 -44.87 16.49 -18.01
CA SER A 963 -43.68 17.21 -17.57
C SER A 963 -42.53 17.06 -18.57
N ARG A 964 -41.78 18.14 -18.79
CA ARG A 964 -40.51 18.13 -19.53
C ARG A 964 -39.39 18.85 -18.79
N PRO A 965 -38.12 18.55 -19.11
CA PRO A 965 -36.99 19.34 -18.62
C PRO A 965 -37.17 20.84 -18.90
N GLY A 966 -36.73 21.68 -17.96
CA GLY A 966 -36.67 23.14 -18.15
C GLY A 966 -35.44 23.57 -18.95
N SER A 967 -35.29 24.88 -19.14
CA SER A 967 -34.19 25.45 -19.95
C SER A 967 -32.83 25.45 -19.25
N ASP A 968 -32.78 25.31 -17.91
CA ASP A 968 -31.52 25.30 -17.15
C ASP A 968 -30.98 23.88 -16.95
N SER A 969 -30.00 23.51 -17.78
CA SER A 969 -29.31 22.22 -17.71
C SER A 969 -28.54 22.00 -16.40
N ILE A 970 -28.02 23.05 -15.76
CA ILE A 970 -27.26 22.91 -14.49
C ILE A 970 -28.20 22.54 -13.35
N LEU A 971 -29.38 23.11 -13.33
CA LEU A 971 -30.40 22.79 -12.32
C LEU A 971 -31.00 21.39 -12.51
N LEU A 972 -31.07 20.92 -13.76
CA LEU A 972 -31.37 19.52 -14.05
C LEU A 972 -30.27 18.59 -13.50
N ILE A 973 -28.99 18.94 -13.65
CA ILE A 973 -27.85 18.19 -13.07
C ILE A 973 -27.96 18.16 -11.54
N GLU A 974 -28.23 19.29 -10.90
CA GLU A 974 -28.44 19.35 -9.44
C GLU A 974 -29.57 18.42 -9.01
N SER A 975 -30.68 18.39 -9.77
CA SER A 975 -31.84 17.55 -9.44
C SER A 975 -31.51 16.05 -9.44
N MET A 976 -30.42 15.60 -10.08
CA MET A 976 -29.96 14.21 -10.00
C MET A 976 -29.56 13.80 -8.58
N ALA A 977 -29.23 14.77 -7.70
CA ALA A 977 -29.01 14.52 -6.28
C ALA A 977 -30.24 13.89 -5.59
N MET A 978 -31.44 14.02 -6.16
CA MET A 978 -32.64 13.32 -5.69
C MET A 978 -32.48 11.79 -5.73
N TRP A 979 -31.73 11.26 -6.71
CA TRP A 979 -31.67 9.83 -7.02
C TRP A 979 -30.27 9.23 -6.84
N ILE A 980 -29.22 10.06 -6.88
CA ILE A 980 -27.84 9.60 -6.87
C ILE A 980 -27.50 8.71 -5.67
N ASP A 981 -28.07 9.02 -4.50
CA ASP A 981 -27.89 8.21 -3.29
C ASP A 981 -28.39 6.78 -3.48
N THR A 982 -29.53 6.64 -4.16
CA THR A 982 -30.19 5.36 -4.44
C THR A 982 -29.37 4.53 -5.42
N TYR A 983 -28.76 5.18 -6.43
CA TYR A 983 -27.86 4.53 -7.38
C TYR A 983 -26.52 4.16 -6.74
N ALA A 984 -25.90 5.07 -5.98
CA ALA A 984 -24.64 4.84 -5.29
C ALA A 984 -24.75 3.67 -4.28
N LEU A 985 -25.86 3.60 -3.56
CA LEU A 985 -26.12 2.52 -2.59
C LEU A 985 -26.63 1.22 -3.24
N SER A 986 -26.99 1.25 -4.52
CA SER A 986 -27.40 0.05 -5.28
C SER A 986 -26.33 -1.03 -5.39
N PHE A 987 -25.08 -0.66 -5.20
CA PHE A 987 -23.99 -1.62 -5.14
C PHE A 987 -24.13 -2.55 -3.92
N PHE A 988 -24.63 -2.04 -2.79
CA PHE A 988 -24.68 -2.79 -1.53
C PHE A 988 -25.88 -3.72 -1.40
N SER A 989 -26.87 -3.65 -2.28
CA SER A 989 -27.99 -4.59 -2.24
C SER A 989 -27.60 -6.02 -2.61
N PHE A 990 -26.43 -6.25 -3.21
CA PHE A 990 -25.87 -7.61 -3.37
C PHE A 990 -25.37 -8.15 -2.03
N LEU A 991 -25.03 -7.24 -1.12
CA LEU A 991 -24.37 -7.49 0.15
C LEU A 991 -25.32 -7.36 1.35
N MET A 992 -26.60 -7.05 1.12
CA MET A 992 -27.62 -6.97 2.16
C MET A 992 -29.04 -7.18 1.58
N PRO A 993 -30.01 -7.60 2.41
CA PRO A 993 -31.40 -7.71 1.97
C PRO A 993 -31.99 -6.36 1.54
N ALA A 994 -32.73 -6.33 0.43
CA ALA A 994 -33.40 -5.12 -0.07
C ALA A 994 -34.21 -4.32 0.98
N PRO A 995 -35.03 -4.93 1.88
CA PRO A 995 -35.79 -4.17 2.89
C PRO A 995 -34.91 -3.49 3.95
N TYR A 996 -33.66 -3.94 4.15
CA TYR A 996 -32.71 -3.25 5.04
C TYR A 996 -32.22 -1.95 4.40
N VAL A 997 -31.91 -1.97 3.09
CA VAL A 997 -31.50 -0.76 2.37
C VAL A 997 -32.60 0.29 2.44
N GLU A 998 -33.85 -0.09 2.19
CA GLU A 998 -35.00 0.83 2.21
C GLU A 998 -35.18 1.52 3.59
N ARG A 999 -34.97 0.78 4.69
CA ARG A 999 -35.04 1.33 6.05
C ARG A 999 -33.84 2.19 6.41
N LEU A 1000 -32.65 1.88 5.89
CA LEU A 1000 -31.43 2.64 6.16
C LEU A 1000 -31.34 3.92 5.32
N LEU A 1001 -31.92 3.91 4.11
CA LEU A 1001 -31.78 5.01 3.14
C LEU A 1001 -32.08 6.39 3.74
N PRO A 1002 -33.16 6.62 4.52
CA PRO A 1002 -33.44 7.94 5.11
C PRO A 1002 -32.36 8.44 6.08
N TYR A 1003 -31.61 7.54 6.70
CA TYR A 1003 -30.49 7.87 7.60
C TYR A 1003 -29.20 8.12 6.82
N LEU A 1004 -29.02 7.43 5.69
CA LEU A 1004 -27.86 7.60 4.82
C LEU A 1004 -27.95 8.87 3.97
N THR A 1005 -29.16 9.32 3.66
CA THR A 1005 -29.42 10.61 2.98
C THR A 1005 -29.57 11.77 3.96
N PHE A 1006 -28.91 11.73 5.12
CA PHE A 1006 -29.01 12.80 6.12
C PHE A 1006 -28.48 14.14 5.59
N ALA A 1007 -27.45 14.12 4.73
CA ALA A 1007 -26.87 15.31 4.12
C ALA A 1007 -27.92 16.11 3.35
N GLN A 1008 -28.78 15.43 2.57
CA GLN A 1008 -29.90 16.04 1.84
C GLN A 1008 -30.90 16.76 2.75
N ARG A 1009 -31.05 16.33 4.01
CA ARG A 1009 -31.95 16.98 4.98
C ARG A 1009 -31.29 18.17 5.67
N LEU A 1010 -29.96 18.16 5.81
CA LEU A 1010 -29.21 19.19 6.51
C LEU A 1010 -28.80 20.36 5.62
N VAL A 1011 -28.66 20.11 4.31
CA VAL A 1011 -28.11 21.04 3.34
C VAL A 1011 -29.24 21.61 2.46
N PRO A 1012 -29.24 22.93 2.14
CA PRO A 1012 -30.23 23.51 1.24
C PRO A 1012 -30.02 23.00 -0.19
N ALA A 1013 -31.11 22.81 -0.93
CA ALA A 1013 -31.07 22.42 -2.33
C ALA A 1013 -32.16 23.16 -3.11
N GLN A 1014 -31.82 23.65 -4.31
CA GLN A 1014 -32.73 24.43 -5.16
C GLN A 1014 -33.91 23.57 -5.63
N TRP A 1015 -33.65 22.30 -5.97
CA TRP A 1015 -34.69 21.38 -6.44
C TRP A 1015 -35.81 21.16 -5.41
N LYS A 1016 -35.50 21.23 -4.10
CA LYS A 1016 -36.50 21.06 -3.02
C LYS A 1016 -37.46 22.24 -2.97
N ILE A 1017 -36.92 23.46 -3.03
CA ILE A 1017 -37.71 24.70 -3.10
C ILE A 1017 -38.60 24.67 -4.34
N SER A 1018 -38.03 24.24 -5.47
CA SER A 1018 -38.75 24.14 -6.74
C SER A 1018 -39.87 23.09 -6.67
N ILE A 1019 -39.68 21.93 -6.02
CA ILE A 1019 -40.79 20.96 -5.80
C ILE A 1019 -41.91 21.59 -4.96
N ASP A 1020 -41.59 22.27 -3.86
CA ASP A 1020 -42.60 22.86 -2.98
C ASP A 1020 -43.38 23.98 -3.71
N LYS A 1021 -42.69 24.82 -4.48
CA LYS A 1021 -43.27 25.86 -5.34
C LYS A 1021 -44.17 25.23 -6.41
N THR A 1022 -43.68 24.26 -7.19
CA THR A 1022 -44.48 23.60 -8.23
C THR A 1022 -45.68 22.86 -7.64
N THR A 1023 -45.53 22.20 -6.49
CA THR A 1023 -46.65 21.54 -5.80
C THR A 1023 -47.74 22.55 -5.44
N SER A 1024 -47.37 23.74 -4.96
CA SER A 1024 -48.35 24.79 -4.63
C SER A 1024 -49.07 25.34 -5.87
N VAL A 1025 -48.34 25.54 -6.98
CA VAL A 1025 -48.90 26.03 -8.24
C VAL A 1025 -49.85 25.00 -8.86
N VAL A 1026 -49.44 23.73 -8.91
CA VAL A 1026 -50.29 22.63 -9.38
C VAL A 1026 -51.54 22.51 -8.52
N ASN A 1027 -51.42 22.59 -7.20
CA ASN A 1027 -52.59 22.52 -6.32
C ASN A 1027 -53.55 23.71 -6.56
N GLY A 1028 -53.02 24.89 -6.88
CA GLY A 1028 -53.80 26.05 -7.34
C GLY A 1028 -54.54 25.77 -8.65
N LEU A 1029 -53.85 25.18 -9.64
CA LEU A 1029 -54.45 24.79 -10.92
C LEU A 1029 -55.58 23.77 -10.72
N LEU A 1030 -55.34 22.72 -9.92
CA LEU A 1030 -56.31 21.65 -9.66
C LEU A 1030 -57.51 22.14 -8.86
N SER A 1031 -57.32 23.04 -7.88
CA SER A 1031 -58.44 23.62 -7.15
C SER A 1031 -59.37 24.48 -8.04
N GLY A 1032 -58.84 25.08 -9.12
CA GLY A 1032 -59.64 25.77 -10.14
C GLY A 1032 -60.42 24.85 -11.09
N LEU A 1033 -60.05 23.57 -11.18
CA LEU A 1033 -60.68 22.59 -12.08
C LEU A 1033 -61.82 21.79 -11.41
N SER A 1034 -61.86 21.79 -10.07
CA SER A 1034 -62.71 21.00 -9.16
C SER A 1034 -64.20 20.90 -9.56
N GLY A 1035 -64.54 19.84 -10.28
CA GLY A 1035 -65.85 19.19 -10.17
C GLY A 1035 -65.74 17.85 -9.44
N ASP A 1036 -66.81 17.38 -8.80
CA ASP A 1036 -66.88 16.12 -8.01
C ASP A 1036 -66.53 14.81 -8.78
N ARG A 1037 -66.08 14.89 -10.05
CA ARG A 1037 -65.80 13.76 -10.96
C ARG A 1037 -64.58 13.99 -11.87
N GLU A 1038 -63.48 14.50 -11.34
CA GLU A 1038 -62.24 14.71 -12.10
C GLU A 1038 -61.14 13.69 -11.72
N ASN A 1039 -60.59 13.01 -12.72
CA ASN A 1039 -59.42 12.14 -12.59
C ASN A 1039 -58.19 12.87 -13.14
N VAL A 1040 -57.16 13.02 -12.31
CA VAL A 1040 -55.94 13.73 -12.68
C VAL A 1040 -54.77 12.74 -12.76
N PHE A 1041 -54.09 12.74 -13.90
CA PHE A 1041 -52.91 11.91 -14.15
C PHE A 1041 -51.68 12.77 -14.41
N PHE A 1042 -50.65 12.60 -13.59
CA PHE A 1042 -49.31 13.14 -13.83
C PHE A 1042 -48.51 12.15 -14.66
N VAL A 1043 -48.13 12.53 -15.87
CA VAL A 1043 -47.45 11.64 -16.82
C VAL A 1043 -46.09 12.21 -17.16
N GLY A 1044 -45.04 11.41 -17.07
CA GLY A 1044 -43.71 11.91 -17.40
C GLY A 1044 -42.71 10.82 -17.70
N HIS A 1045 -41.58 11.25 -18.26
CA HIS A 1045 -40.49 10.38 -18.68
C HIS A 1045 -39.20 10.73 -17.92
N GLY A 1046 -38.37 9.72 -17.66
CA GLY A 1046 -37.03 9.89 -17.12
C GLY A 1046 -36.99 10.48 -15.69
N PRO A 1047 -35.87 11.13 -15.32
CA PRO A 1047 -35.70 11.75 -14.01
C PRO A 1047 -36.71 12.86 -13.71
N VAL A 1048 -37.07 13.66 -14.71
CA VAL A 1048 -38.07 14.74 -14.57
C VAL A 1048 -39.47 14.16 -14.35
N GLY A 1049 -39.84 13.08 -15.07
CA GLY A 1049 -41.11 12.38 -14.84
C GLY A 1049 -41.20 11.78 -13.44
N SER A 1050 -40.10 11.24 -12.91
CA SER A 1050 -40.07 10.72 -11.53
C SER A 1050 -40.21 11.83 -10.49
N ARG A 1051 -39.66 13.01 -10.76
CA ARG A 1051 -39.89 14.21 -9.96
C ARG A 1051 -41.34 14.68 -10.02
N ALA A 1052 -41.94 14.70 -11.21
CA ALA A 1052 -43.37 15.01 -11.39
C ALA A 1052 -44.27 14.03 -10.62
N ALA A 1053 -43.91 12.74 -10.55
CA ALA A 1053 -44.61 11.77 -9.73
C ALA A 1053 -44.50 12.06 -8.23
N VAL A 1054 -43.34 12.51 -7.73
CA VAL A 1054 -43.21 12.96 -6.33
C VAL A 1054 -44.14 14.14 -6.04
N ILE A 1055 -44.25 15.09 -6.97
CA ILE A 1055 -45.17 16.23 -6.86
C ILE A 1055 -46.63 15.74 -6.81
N GLY A 1056 -47.03 14.86 -7.74
CA GLY A 1056 -48.37 14.27 -7.78
C GLY A 1056 -48.74 13.51 -6.50
N LEU A 1057 -47.80 12.74 -5.94
CA LEU A 1057 -48.01 11.96 -4.72
C LEU A 1057 -48.17 12.83 -3.46
N ARG A 1058 -47.55 14.03 -3.42
CA ARG A 1058 -47.69 15.00 -2.33
C ARG A 1058 -49.05 15.68 -2.28
N ILE A 1059 -49.74 15.76 -3.42
CA ILE A 1059 -51.08 16.34 -3.51
C ILE A 1059 -52.07 15.31 -2.95
N GLN A 1060 -52.90 15.69 -1.97
CA GLN A 1060 -53.80 14.77 -1.25
C GLN A 1060 -55.07 14.39 -2.02
N GLN A 1061 -55.38 15.07 -3.13
CA GLN A 1061 -56.56 14.81 -3.97
C GLN A 1061 -56.39 13.56 -4.87
N ASN A 1062 -57.42 13.18 -5.63
CA ASN A 1062 -57.46 12.05 -6.60
C ASN A 1062 -56.47 12.20 -7.77
N VAL A 1063 -55.18 12.32 -7.45
CA VAL A 1063 -54.07 12.48 -8.37
C VAL A 1063 -53.27 11.19 -8.41
N ASN A 1064 -53.16 10.63 -9.60
CA ASN A 1064 -52.36 9.45 -9.92
C ASN A 1064 -51.14 9.86 -10.75
N SER A 1065 -50.05 9.12 -10.65
CA SER A 1065 -48.82 9.38 -11.41
C SER A 1065 -48.41 8.18 -12.25
N VAL A 1066 -48.08 8.40 -13.51
CA VAL A 1066 -47.58 7.41 -14.46
C VAL A 1066 -46.20 7.85 -14.95
N THR A 1067 -45.15 7.08 -14.68
CA THR A 1067 -43.79 7.40 -15.11
C THR A 1067 -43.24 6.35 -16.05
N PHE A 1068 -42.57 6.79 -17.11
CA PHE A 1068 -41.89 5.93 -18.08
C PHE A 1068 -40.38 6.08 -17.96
N SER A 1069 -39.66 4.96 -17.90
CA SER A 1069 -38.19 4.87 -17.89
C SER A 1069 -37.54 5.83 -16.89
N GLY A 1070 -38.16 6.00 -15.72
CA GLY A 1070 -37.73 6.94 -14.68
C GLY A 1070 -37.05 6.27 -13.48
N PRO A 1071 -36.19 7.00 -12.73
CA PRO A 1071 -35.62 6.55 -11.47
C PRO A 1071 -36.66 6.04 -10.47
N PRO A 1072 -36.31 5.06 -9.62
CA PRO A 1072 -37.21 4.55 -8.59
C PRO A 1072 -37.49 5.60 -7.51
N VAL A 1073 -38.77 5.87 -7.26
CA VAL A 1073 -39.21 6.83 -6.23
C VAL A 1073 -39.28 6.16 -4.86
N VAL A 1074 -38.38 6.55 -3.96
CA VAL A 1074 -38.37 6.08 -2.56
C VAL A 1074 -39.18 7.02 -1.67
N LEU A 1075 -40.40 6.61 -1.31
CA LEU A 1075 -41.36 7.45 -0.58
C LEU A 1075 -40.83 7.96 0.77
N SER A 1076 -40.12 7.10 1.52
CA SER A 1076 -39.56 7.43 2.84
C SER A 1076 -38.56 8.59 2.82
N LYS A 1077 -37.96 8.87 1.66
CA LYS A 1077 -37.02 9.98 1.43
C LYS A 1077 -37.72 11.34 1.36
N TYR A 1078 -39.01 11.35 1.00
CA TYR A 1078 -39.81 12.56 0.77
C TYR A 1078 -40.86 12.81 1.86
N ASP A 1079 -40.70 12.17 3.02
CA ASP A 1079 -41.63 12.19 4.15
C ASP A 1079 -43.05 11.73 3.78
N LEU A 1080 -43.14 10.86 2.76
CA LEU A 1080 -44.38 10.20 2.34
C LEU A 1080 -44.43 8.79 2.93
N SER A 1081 -45.52 8.47 3.61
CA SER A 1081 -45.77 7.12 4.16
C SER A 1081 -47.06 6.56 3.59
N PHE A 1082 -46.94 5.80 2.50
CA PHE A 1082 -48.06 5.05 1.91
C PHE A 1082 -47.87 3.57 2.18
N SER A 1083 -48.98 2.84 2.36
CA SER A 1083 -48.92 1.38 2.27
C SER A 1083 -48.53 0.98 0.84
N PRO A 1084 -47.88 -0.18 0.63
CA PRO A 1084 -47.57 -0.67 -0.72
C PRO A 1084 -48.80 -0.71 -1.63
N GLU A 1085 -49.97 -1.01 -1.05
CA GLU A 1085 -51.27 -0.98 -1.72
C GLU A 1085 -51.66 0.44 -2.17
N ALA A 1086 -51.55 1.43 -1.28
CA ALA A 1086 -51.85 2.82 -1.60
C ALA A 1086 -50.85 3.38 -2.63
N GLN A 1087 -49.59 2.95 -2.59
CA GLN A 1087 -48.57 3.34 -3.58
C GLN A 1087 -48.87 2.75 -4.96
N ALA A 1088 -49.15 1.44 -5.07
CA ALA A 1088 -49.50 0.80 -6.35
C ALA A 1088 -50.80 1.36 -6.94
N ARG A 1089 -51.67 1.90 -6.09
CA ARG A 1089 -52.88 2.61 -6.50
C ARG A 1089 -52.57 4.00 -7.08
N ARG A 1090 -51.72 4.78 -6.42
CA ARG A 1090 -51.47 6.17 -6.82
C ARG A 1090 -50.35 6.36 -7.83
N MET A 1091 -49.50 5.35 -8.04
CA MET A 1091 -48.36 5.43 -8.93
C MET A 1091 -48.21 4.16 -9.78
N LEU A 1092 -48.01 4.35 -11.08
CA LEU A 1092 -47.52 3.33 -12.01
C LEU A 1092 -46.17 3.80 -12.55
N SER A 1093 -45.13 2.98 -12.44
CA SER A 1093 -43.82 3.23 -13.02
C SER A 1093 -43.49 2.12 -13.99
N VAL A 1094 -43.33 2.45 -15.26
CA VAL A 1094 -43.03 1.54 -16.34
C VAL A 1094 -41.55 1.68 -16.69
N GLN A 1095 -40.77 0.61 -16.54
CA GLN A 1095 -39.33 0.62 -16.85
C GLN A 1095 -39.00 -0.40 -17.94
N THR A 1096 -38.25 0.03 -18.94
CA THR A 1096 -37.66 -0.85 -19.96
C THR A 1096 -36.38 -1.50 -19.44
N MET A 1097 -36.08 -2.76 -19.75
CA MET A 1097 -34.90 -3.47 -19.26
C MET A 1097 -34.05 -4.02 -20.41
N PRO A 1098 -32.71 -3.81 -20.44
CA PRO A 1098 -31.88 -3.19 -19.40
C PRO A 1098 -31.70 -1.66 -19.56
N THR A 1099 -32.28 -0.88 -18.64
CA THR A 1099 -32.17 0.59 -18.54
C THR A 1099 -31.05 1.03 -17.59
N VAL A 1100 -30.47 2.22 -17.80
CA VAL A 1100 -29.49 2.83 -16.87
C VAL A 1100 -30.16 3.40 -15.61
N LEU A 1101 -31.46 3.72 -15.70
CA LEU A 1101 -32.24 4.33 -14.62
C LEU A 1101 -32.94 3.31 -13.71
N SER A 1102 -32.82 2.01 -14.01
CA SER A 1102 -33.32 0.95 -13.14
C SER A 1102 -32.32 0.68 -12.03
N THR A 1103 -32.87 0.34 -10.87
CA THR A 1103 -32.09 -0.33 -9.84
C THR A 1103 -32.61 -1.74 -9.70
N TRP A 1104 -31.71 -2.71 -9.68
CA TRP A 1104 -32.08 -4.12 -9.64
C TRP A 1104 -32.76 -4.54 -8.32
N TYR A 1105 -32.60 -3.75 -7.24
CA TYR A 1105 -33.02 -4.09 -5.88
C TYR A 1105 -34.21 -3.28 -5.33
N LEU A 1106 -34.45 -2.04 -5.79
CA LEU A 1106 -35.69 -1.34 -5.46
C LEU A 1106 -36.75 -1.69 -6.50
N ARG A 1107 -37.50 -2.74 -6.19
CA ARG A 1107 -38.74 -3.06 -6.91
C ARG A 1107 -39.90 -2.70 -5.99
N THR A 1108 -40.64 -1.65 -6.34
CA THR A 1108 -41.85 -1.27 -5.62
C THR A 1108 -43.06 -1.94 -6.25
N ALA A 1109 -44.17 -2.06 -5.49
CA ALA A 1109 -45.43 -2.60 -6.02
C ALA A 1109 -46.02 -1.75 -7.17
N SER A 1110 -45.53 -0.51 -7.35
CA SER A 1110 -45.90 0.40 -8.43
C SER A 1110 -45.09 0.19 -9.73
N MET A 1111 -44.05 -0.65 -9.74
CA MET A 1111 -43.18 -0.83 -10.90
C MET A 1111 -43.58 -2.01 -11.79
N GLN A 1112 -43.61 -1.79 -13.10
CA GLN A 1112 -43.77 -2.82 -14.12
C GLN A 1112 -42.59 -2.75 -15.11
N PHE A 1113 -42.05 -3.92 -15.47
CA PHE A 1113 -40.86 -4.03 -16.31
C PHE A 1113 -41.21 -4.56 -17.70
N ILE A 1114 -40.66 -3.95 -18.74
CA ILE A 1114 -40.81 -4.35 -20.13
C ILE A 1114 -39.44 -4.77 -20.67
N PRO A 1115 -39.31 -5.92 -21.35
CA PRO A 1115 -38.07 -6.27 -22.02
C PRO A 1115 -37.78 -5.28 -23.17
N CYS A 1116 -36.53 -4.85 -23.30
CA CYS A 1116 -36.05 -4.02 -24.39
C CYS A 1116 -35.02 -4.80 -25.20
N ARG A 1117 -35.13 -4.76 -26.53
CA ARG A 1117 -34.19 -5.44 -27.44
C ARG A 1117 -32.83 -4.73 -27.53
N PHE A 1118 -32.83 -3.44 -27.21
CA PHE A 1118 -31.63 -2.61 -27.14
C PHE A 1118 -31.02 -2.68 -25.73
N GLY A 1119 -29.94 -1.95 -25.46
CA GLY A 1119 -29.34 -1.89 -24.12
C GLY A 1119 -28.92 -0.49 -23.70
N GLY A 1120 -28.99 -0.22 -22.39
CA GLY A 1120 -28.56 1.04 -21.80
C GLY A 1120 -29.44 2.21 -22.21
N ASN A 1121 -28.84 3.36 -22.52
CA ASN A 1121 -29.55 4.62 -22.81
C ASN A 1121 -30.55 4.52 -23.97
N GLN A 1122 -30.37 3.59 -24.91
CA GLN A 1122 -31.31 3.40 -26.02
C GLN A 1122 -32.66 2.88 -25.53
N CYS A 1123 -32.68 2.06 -24.48
CA CYS A 1123 -33.92 1.60 -23.84
C CYS A 1123 -34.59 2.70 -23.03
N ASP A 1124 -33.81 3.66 -22.55
CA ASP A 1124 -34.31 4.77 -21.74
C ASP A 1124 -35.09 5.78 -22.57
N ARG A 1125 -34.90 5.79 -23.90
CA ARG A 1125 -35.62 6.71 -24.80
C ARG A 1125 -37.12 6.47 -24.80
N MET A 1126 -37.88 7.57 -24.89
CA MET A 1126 -39.34 7.47 -24.93
C MET A 1126 -39.83 6.75 -26.20
N ASP A 1127 -39.16 6.96 -27.33
CA ASP A 1127 -39.51 6.33 -28.61
C ASP A 1127 -39.37 4.80 -28.55
N THR A 1128 -38.26 4.32 -27.99
CA THR A 1128 -38.03 2.89 -27.77
C THR A 1128 -39.06 2.32 -26.79
N THR A 1129 -39.37 3.05 -25.71
CA THR A 1129 -40.38 2.63 -24.73
C THR A 1129 -41.75 2.45 -25.38
N ILE A 1130 -42.15 3.38 -26.26
CA ILE A 1130 -43.41 3.30 -27.04
C ILE A 1130 -43.40 2.09 -27.98
N GLN A 1131 -42.28 1.83 -28.67
CA GLN A 1131 -42.15 0.71 -29.60
C GLN A 1131 -42.20 -0.65 -28.89
N GLU A 1132 -41.51 -0.80 -27.76
CA GLU A 1132 -41.54 -2.06 -26.99
C GLU A 1132 -42.91 -2.28 -26.33
N LEU A 1133 -43.58 -1.20 -25.88
CA LEU A 1133 -44.97 -1.27 -25.41
C LEU A 1133 -45.94 -1.74 -26.49
N MET A 1134 -45.76 -1.26 -27.72
CA MET A 1134 -46.55 -1.71 -28.87
C MET A 1134 -46.35 -3.21 -29.11
N ASP A 1135 -45.10 -3.63 -29.29
CA ASP A 1135 -44.76 -5.03 -29.54
C ASP A 1135 -45.30 -5.95 -28.44
N LEU A 1136 -45.32 -5.48 -27.18
CA LEU A 1136 -45.84 -6.22 -26.03
C LEU A 1136 -47.38 -6.29 -26.01
N CYS A 1137 -48.07 -5.20 -26.34
CA CYS A 1137 -49.53 -5.09 -26.21
C CYS A 1137 -50.31 -5.48 -27.48
N ASP A 1138 -49.63 -5.66 -28.61
CA ASP A 1138 -50.19 -6.24 -29.83
C ASP A 1138 -50.09 -7.79 -29.85
N GLN A 1139 -49.28 -8.37 -28.96
CA GLN A 1139 -49.21 -9.83 -28.69
C GLN A 1139 -50.26 -10.25 -27.66
#